data_AF-A0A523ZPX3-F1
#
_entry.id   AF-A0A523ZPX3-F1
#
_cell.length_a   1.000
_cell.length_b   1.000
_cell.length_c   1.000
_cell.angle_alpha   90.00
_cell.angle_beta   90.00
_cell.angle_gamma   90.00
#
_symmetry.space_group_name_H-M   'P 1'
#
loop_
_entity.id
_entity.type
_entity.pdbx_description
1 polymer ?
#
loop_
_entity_poly.entity_id
_entity_poly.type
_entity_poly.pdbx_seq_one_letter_code
_entity_poly.pdbx_strand_id
1 'polypeptide(L)'
;FMKFKVVNDKFVELPIRTVDTGYGIERYTWLSQGSVSCFHAVYGPVLDKVLKMAGISKVDNELLARVAEVSGVMSVEKTIDRRGIRKRVAEQVGIGLDELNEIMLPIESAFAIVDHAKCLVFMLAEGIVPSNVREGYLTRLIIRRTYRLVKTLAIEEKLPDIIDMQIKSWSRDFPHLKEMRDEILEILLVEQDKFKQTLKRGESLVKRITQELKMKAVSQIPTETLLELYDSHGLPPEVVRETAENLGIQVKVPENFYRMVAERHVQAPPQREMEKIEGLEAKVSDLPETQMLYYEDSYLREFDTRVLRIVNNKYVVLEKTAFYPEGGGQPADHGHLEFAGTKSEVVDVQKLGNIIVHVLKGPVPKEGDMVKGTVDWKRRSILMKQHTATHIINGAARRVLGQHVWQCGAQKGLDRSRLDISHFRRLTLEETQKIEALANEAVMRKIPVETSWMPRGEAEKLYGFQLYQGGVVPGKEVRVVKTGDWDVEACAGIHMKNTEEIGFIKIIHTERIQDGVERIVFSAGLPALTSVQESDKLLWKLSEVLNAPREKLVKTAERLVKEWKEARREKKRLIEQIAVSDRRLELEVVKPIDGIKFAKQKFEQLDVDLMIKTASERVKKDTKMVAVFYGTDEKTARFVVVAGKDAVERGIDAGEIAK
;
A
#
# COMPACT_ATOMS: atom_id res chain seq x y z
N PHE A 1 -3.64 -22.38 -31.40
CA PHE A 1 -2.90 -23.61 -31.04
C PHE A 1 -1.55 -23.23 -30.46
N MET A 2 -1.42 -23.30 -29.14
CA MET A 2 -0.19 -22.94 -28.46
C MET A 2 0.82 -24.08 -28.61
N LYS A 3 1.96 -23.77 -29.23
CA LYS A 3 3.07 -24.71 -29.49
C LYS A 3 4.41 -24.23 -28.93
N PHE A 4 4.52 -22.93 -28.63
CA PHE A 4 5.77 -22.32 -28.19
C PHE A 4 5.57 -21.54 -26.91
N LYS A 5 6.60 -21.48 -26.07
CA LYS A 5 6.75 -20.50 -25.00
C LYS A 5 7.92 -19.58 -25.30
N VAL A 6 7.90 -18.36 -24.77
CA VAL A 6 9.04 -17.43 -24.88
C VAL A 6 9.96 -17.65 -23.68
N VAL A 7 11.24 -17.92 -23.93
CA VAL A 7 12.30 -18.00 -22.92
C VAL A 7 13.46 -17.16 -23.44
N ASN A 8 13.85 -16.10 -22.70
CA ASN A 8 14.92 -15.17 -23.10
C ASN A 8 14.73 -14.64 -24.54
N ASP A 9 13.52 -14.15 -24.85
CA ASP A 9 13.11 -13.65 -26.16
C ASP A 9 13.21 -14.65 -27.33
N LYS A 10 13.38 -15.94 -27.03
CA LYS A 10 13.38 -17.03 -28.01
C LYS A 10 12.16 -17.91 -27.84
N PHE A 11 11.57 -18.32 -28.96
CA PHE A 11 10.50 -19.31 -28.96
C PHE A 11 11.09 -20.71 -28.73
N VAL A 12 10.63 -21.37 -27.68
CA VAL A 12 10.96 -22.76 -27.33
C VAL A 12 9.72 -23.61 -27.53
N GLU A 13 9.84 -24.71 -28.28
CA GLU A 13 8.72 -25.63 -28.49
C GLU A 13 8.32 -26.29 -27.16
N LEU A 14 7.01 -26.31 -26.89
CA LEU A 14 6.45 -26.94 -25.71
C LEU A 14 6.28 -28.45 -25.95
N PRO A 15 6.58 -29.29 -24.94
CA PRO A 15 6.33 -30.73 -25.03
C PRO A 15 4.83 -31.05 -25.10
N ILE A 16 3.99 -30.16 -24.57
CA ILE A 16 2.53 -30.27 -24.58
C ILE A 16 1.97 -29.18 -25.49
N ARG A 17 1.18 -29.58 -26.49
CA ARG A 17 0.47 -28.66 -27.37
C ARG A 17 -0.92 -28.41 -26.80
N THR A 18 -1.30 -27.14 -26.69
CA THR A 18 -2.59 -26.74 -26.10
C THR A 18 -3.48 -26.13 -27.16
N VAL A 19 -4.73 -26.60 -27.22
CA VAL A 19 -5.79 -25.95 -27.98
C VAL A 19 -6.37 -24.84 -27.10
N ASP A 20 -6.07 -23.59 -27.46
CA ASP A 20 -6.56 -22.39 -26.77
C ASP A 20 -7.54 -21.68 -27.71
N THR A 21 -8.81 -21.64 -27.29
CA THR A 21 -9.92 -21.06 -28.06
C THR A 21 -10.59 -19.95 -27.25
N GLY A 22 -10.89 -18.83 -27.88
CA GLY A 22 -11.61 -17.72 -27.25
C GLY A 22 -12.89 -17.39 -28.01
N TYR A 23 -14.04 -17.49 -27.32
CA TYR A 23 -15.35 -17.12 -27.85
C TYR A 23 -15.89 -15.94 -27.04
N GLY A 24 -15.91 -14.75 -27.63
CA GLY A 24 -16.41 -13.55 -26.95
C GLY A 24 -17.93 -13.60 -26.79
N ILE A 25 -18.42 -14.04 -25.63
CA ILE A 25 -19.84 -14.25 -25.37
C ILE A 25 -20.68 -12.98 -25.58
N GLU A 26 -20.13 -11.81 -25.24
CA GLU A 26 -20.78 -10.51 -25.48
C GLU A 26 -21.01 -10.26 -26.97
N ARG A 27 -20.07 -10.65 -27.84
CA ARG A 27 -20.21 -10.49 -29.30
C ARG A 27 -21.20 -11.46 -29.90
N TYR A 28 -21.25 -12.70 -29.41
CA TYR A 28 -22.26 -13.67 -29.83
C TYR A 28 -23.66 -13.24 -29.39
N THR A 29 -23.77 -12.70 -28.18
CA THR A 29 -25.01 -12.10 -27.67
C THR A 29 -25.47 -10.97 -28.59
N TRP A 30 -24.56 -10.06 -28.95
CA TRP A 30 -24.86 -8.99 -29.89
C TRP A 30 -25.32 -9.50 -31.26
N LEU A 31 -24.59 -10.46 -31.84
CA LEU A 31 -24.93 -11.07 -33.12
C LEU A 31 -26.32 -11.71 -33.11
N SER A 32 -26.69 -12.41 -32.03
CA SER A 32 -27.99 -13.08 -31.91
C SER A 32 -29.16 -12.13 -31.73
N GLN A 33 -28.95 -10.96 -31.13
CA GLN A 33 -30.02 -10.00 -30.84
C GLN A 33 -30.20 -8.93 -31.92
N GLY A 34 -29.17 -8.66 -32.73
CA GLY A 34 -29.22 -7.61 -33.75
C GLY A 34 -29.35 -6.18 -33.18
N SER A 35 -28.98 -5.99 -31.91
CA SER A 35 -29.06 -4.69 -31.23
C SER A 35 -28.15 -3.65 -31.90
N VAL A 36 -28.43 -2.35 -31.70
CA VAL A 36 -27.66 -1.25 -32.31
C VAL A 36 -26.18 -1.26 -31.90
N SER A 37 -25.87 -1.74 -30.69
CA SER A 37 -24.49 -1.98 -30.27
C SER A 37 -24.39 -3.14 -29.29
N CYS A 38 -23.18 -3.68 -29.13
CA CYS A 38 -22.88 -4.69 -28.12
C CYS A 38 -23.29 -4.25 -26.71
N PHE A 39 -23.15 -2.96 -26.38
CA PHE A 39 -23.54 -2.43 -25.07
C PHE A 39 -25.04 -2.55 -24.80
N HIS A 40 -25.89 -2.33 -25.81
CA HIS A 40 -27.33 -2.52 -25.67
C HIS A 40 -27.69 -4.00 -25.46
N ALA A 41 -27.03 -4.90 -26.19
CA ALA A 41 -27.25 -6.34 -26.06
C ALA A 41 -26.83 -6.90 -24.69
N VAL A 42 -25.74 -6.37 -24.11
CA VAL A 42 -25.17 -6.86 -22.85
C VAL A 42 -25.75 -6.15 -21.62
N TYR A 43 -25.99 -4.84 -21.69
CA TYR A 43 -26.30 -4.00 -20.53
C TYR A 43 -27.71 -3.39 -20.53
N GLY A 44 -28.52 -3.62 -21.59
CA GLY A 44 -29.78 -2.92 -21.90
C GLY A 44 -30.49 -2.23 -20.71
N PRO A 45 -31.07 -2.97 -19.76
CA PRO A 45 -31.81 -2.38 -18.64
C PRO A 45 -31.02 -1.43 -17.73
N VAL A 46 -29.71 -1.68 -17.56
CA VAL A 46 -28.81 -0.82 -16.79
C VAL A 46 -28.42 0.41 -17.63
N LEU A 47 -28.10 0.20 -18.91
CA LEU A 47 -27.75 1.27 -19.84
C LEU A 47 -28.89 2.27 -20.01
N ASP A 48 -30.13 1.82 -20.20
CA ASP A 48 -31.31 2.68 -20.33
C ASP A 48 -31.50 3.58 -19.11
N LYS A 49 -31.27 3.03 -17.90
CA LYS A 49 -31.34 3.80 -16.66
C LYS A 49 -30.22 4.83 -16.56
N VAL A 50 -28.99 4.49 -16.95
CA VAL A 50 -27.86 5.43 -16.95
C VAL A 50 -28.09 6.57 -17.94
N LEU A 51 -28.57 6.27 -19.16
CA LEU A 51 -28.94 7.27 -20.16
C LEU A 51 -30.03 8.21 -19.62
N LYS A 52 -31.07 7.65 -18.98
CA LYS A 52 -32.14 8.42 -18.34
C LYS A 52 -31.61 9.31 -17.19
N MET A 53 -30.72 8.79 -16.35
CA MET A 53 -30.08 9.57 -15.27
C MET A 53 -29.29 10.75 -15.83
N ALA A 54 -28.61 10.57 -16.97
CA ALA A 54 -27.85 11.61 -17.67
C ALA A 54 -28.73 12.58 -18.48
N GLY A 55 -30.07 12.47 -18.42
CA GLY A 55 -30.99 13.32 -19.19
C GLY A 55 -31.10 12.98 -20.67
N ILE A 56 -30.52 11.86 -21.11
CA ILE A 56 -30.52 11.41 -22.51
C ILE A 56 -31.81 10.60 -22.73
N SER A 57 -32.87 11.29 -23.16
CA SER A 57 -34.22 10.71 -23.27
C SER A 57 -34.57 10.13 -24.65
N LYS A 58 -33.85 10.55 -25.70
CA LYS A 58 -33.98 10.00 -27.06
C LYS A 58 -32.60 9.80 -27.66
N VAL A 59 -32.30 8.55 -27.98
CA VAL A 59 -31.10 8.17 -28.73
C VAL A 59 -31.53 7.87 -30.17
N ASP A 60 -30.91 8.52 -31.14
CA ASP A 60 -31.13 8.21 -32.55
C ASP A 60 -30.41 6.91 -32.91
N ASN A 61 -31.18 5.83 -32.96
CA ASN A 61 -30.67 4.49 -33.25
C ASN A 61 -30.20 4.33 -34.69
N GLU A 62 -30.76 5.07 -35.65
CA GLU A 62 -30.32 5.04 -37.05
C GLU A 62 -28.96 5.72 -37.20
N LEU A 63 -28.79 6.86 -36.53
CA LEU A 63 -27.51 7.53 -36.44
C LEU A 63 -26.46 6.64 -35.76
N LEU A 64 -26.78 6.03 -34.62
CA LEU A 64 -25.87 5.12 -33.93
C LEU A 64 -25.49 3.90 -34.77
N ALA A 65 -26.43 3.30 -35.50
CA ALA A 65 -26.15 2.17 -36.38
C ALA A 65 -25.17 2.57 -37.48
N ARG A 66 -25.41 3.70 -38.17
CA ARG A 66 -24.50 4.22 -39.19
C ARG A 66 -23.11 4.53 -38.63
N VAL A 67 -23.05 5.17 -37.46
CA VAL A 67 -21.78 5.46 -36.77
C VAL A 67 -21.05 4.15 -36.41
N ALA A 68 -21.76 3.13 -35.95
CA ALA A 68 -21.19 1.83 -35.58
C ALA A 68 -20.64 1.07 -36.79
N GLU A 69 -21.37 1.03 -37.91
CA GLU A 69 -20.94 0.43 -39.18
C GLU A 69 -19.63 1.06 -39.68
N VAL A 70 -19.60 2.40 -39.74
CA VAL A 70 -18.42 3.14 -40.20
C VAL A 70 -17.25 2.95 -39.23
N SER A 71 -17.48 3.08 -37.92
CA SER A 71 -16.42 2.98 -36.92
C SER A 71 -15.76 1.59 -36.88
N GLY A 72 -16.55 0.53 -37.11
CA GLY A 72 -16.05 -0.84 -37.17
C GLY A 72 -15.01 -1.04 -38.27
N VAL A 73 -15.28 -0.53 -39.47
CA VAL A 73 -14.37 -0.60 -40.63
C VAL A 73 -13.07 0.19 -40.38
N MET A 74 -13.20 1.36 -39.76
CA MET A 74 -12.07 2.27 -39.54
C MET A 74 -11.12 1.82 -38.43
N SER A 75 -11.60 1.07 -37.43
CA SER A 75 -10.77 0.52 -36.35
C SER A 75 -9.70 -0.49 -36.81
N VAL A 76 -9.80 -0.98 -38.05
CA VAL A 76 -8.85 -1.92 -38.67
C VAL A 76 -7.64 -1.18 -39.28
N GLU A 77 -7.77 0.10 -39.59
CA GLU A 77 -6.69 0.93 -40.16
C GLU A 77 -5.75 1.45 -39.05
N LYS A 78 -4.66 0.72 -38.78
CA LYS A 78 -3.68 1.04 -37.71
C LYS A 78 -2.92 2.37 -37.87
N THR A 79 -3.15 3.13 -38.94
CA THR A 79 -2.35 4.29 -39.36
C THR A 79 -3.02 5.65 -39.11
N ILE A 80 -4.25 5.70 -38.60
CA ILE A 80 -5.02 6.94 -38.44
C ILE A 80 -5.27 7.23 -36.95
N ASP A 81 -5.08 8.49 -36.53
CA ASP A 81 -5.42 8.94 -35.17
C ASP A 81 -6.96 9.00 -34.96
N ARG A 82 -7.45 8.93 -33.71
CA ARG A 82 -8.91 8.93 -33.47
C ARG A 82 -9.59 10.18 -34.01
N ARG A 83 -8.90 11.32 -34.05
CA ARG A 83 -9.46 12.57 -34.60
C ARG A 83 -9.70 12.45 -36.09
N GLY A 84 -8.77 11.87 -36.84
CA GLY A 84 -8.93 11.56 -38.26
C GLY A 84 -10.06 10.56 -38.51
N ILE A 85 -10.17 9.53 -37.67
CA ILE A 85 -11.29 8.58 -37.72
C ILE A 85 -12.62 9.30 -37.50
N ARG A 86 -12.73 10.11 -36.44
CA ARG A 86 -13.95 10.83 -36.08
C ARG A 86 -14.38 11.82 -37.17
N LYS A 87 -13.43 12.50 -37.81
CA LYS A 87 -13.69 13.41 -38.93
C LYS A 87 -14.29 12.67 -40.13
N ARG A 88 -13.72 11.53 -40.50
CA ARG A 88 -14.27 10.71 -41.61
C ARG A 88 -15.63 10.10 -41.27
N VAL A 89 -15.85 9.67 -40.03
CA VAL A 89 -17.18 9.23 -39.57
C VAL A 89 -18.19 10.37 -39.74
N ALA A 90 -17.85 11.59 -39.30
CA ALA A 90 -18.70 12.77 -39.46
C ALA A 90 -19.03 13.05 -40.94
N GLU A 91 -18.01 13.01 -41.81
CA GLU A 91 -18.16 13.19 -43.26
C GLU A 91 -19.08 12.12 -43.89
N GLN A 92 -18.94 10.84 -43.51
CA GLN A 92 -19.73 9.75 -44.08
C GLN A 92 -21.17 9.72 -43.57
N VAL A 93 -21.40 10.13 -42.33
CA VAL A 93 -22.72 10.19 -41.72
C VAL A 93 -23.46 11.47 -42.11
N GLY A 94 -22.75 12.48 -42.62
CA GLY A 94 -23.31 13.75 -43.10
C GLY A 94 -23.60 14.75 -41.99
N ILE A 95 -22.86 14.70 -40.87
CA ILE A 95 -23.04 15.56 -39.70
C ILE A 95 -21.75 16.35 -39.44
N GLY A 96 -21.86 17.57 -38.93
CA GLY A 96 -20.68 18.35 -38.53
C GLY A 96 -19.87 17.64 -37.45
N LEU A 97 -18.54 17.78 -37.44
CA LEU A 97 -17.68 17.12 -36.44
C LEU A 97 -18.06 17.49 -35.00
N ASP A 98 -18.37 18.76 -34.76
CA ASP A 98 -18.73 19.26 -33.43
C ASP A 98 -20.11 18.76 -33.01
N GLU A 99 -21.10 18.80 -33.91
CA GLU A 99 -22.45 18.24 -33.69
C GLU A 99 -22.40 16.73 -33.43
N LEU A 100 -21.63 15.96 -34.19
CA LEU A 100 -21.43 14.54 -33.95
C LEU A 100 -20.81 14.30 -32.56
N ASN A 101 -19.85 15.13 -32.14
CA ASN A 101 -19.24 15.02 -30.82
C ASN A 101 -20.23 15.35 -29.69
N GLU A 102 -21.06 16.38 -29.83
CA GLU A 102 -22.10 16.72 -28.86
C GLU A 102 -23.09 15.57 -28.65
N ILE A 103 -23.48 14.87 -29.73
CA ILE A 103 -24.40 13.73 -29.65
C ILE A 103 -23.71 12.49 -29.05
N MET A 104 -22.52 12.16 -29.55
CA MET A 104 -21.89 10.87 -29.27
C MET A 104 -21.12 10.84 -27.94
N LEU A 105 -20.51 11.94 -27.49
CA LEU A 105 -19.70 11.94 -26.27
C LEU A 105 -20.49 11.52 -25.02
N PRO A 106 -21.74 11.99 -24.79
CA PRO A 106 -22.54 11.54 -23.66
C PRO A 106 -22.90 10.04 -23.75
N ILE A 107 -23.23 9.56 -24.94
CA ILE A 107 -23.59 8.15 -25.20
C ILE A 107 -22.38 7.23 -24.97
N GLU A 108 -21.22 7.59 -25.52
CA GLU A 108 -19.96 6.86 -25.30
C GLU A 108 -19.56 6.84 -23.83
N SER A 109 -19.80 7.95 -23.11
CA SER A 109 -19.57 8.04 -21.67
C SER A 109 -20.48 7.07 -20.92
N ALA A 110 -21.77 7.00 -21.28
CA ALA A 110 -22.70 6.03 -20.70
C ALA A 110 -22.29 4.58 -20.98
N PHE A 111 -21.86 4.26 -22.21
CA PHE A 111 -21.33 2.94 -22.58
C PHE A 111 -20.11 2.57 -21.73
N ALA A 112 -19.16 3.49 -21.59
CA ALA A 112 -17.97 3.27 -20.76
C ALA A 112 -18.32 3.12 -19.27
N ILE A 113 -19.29 3.88 -18.75
CA ILE A 113 -19.72 3.78 -17.35
C ILE A 113 -20.31 2.39 -17.06
N VAL A 114 -21.22 1.88 -17.88
CA VAL A 114 -21.82 0.56 -17.62
C VAL A 114 -20.80 -0.57 -17.73
N ASP A 115 -19.89 -0.47 -18.71
CA ASP A 115 -18.82 -1.45 -18.89
C ASP A 115 -17.82 -1.44 -17.74
N HIS A 116 -17.34 -0.25 -17.36
CA HIS A 116 -16.42 -0.11 -16.23
C HIS A 116 -17.09 -0.50 -14.91
N ALA A 117 -18.38 -0.21 -14.73
CA ALA A 117 -19.13 -0.64 -13.55
C ALA A 117 -19.20 -2.17 -13.46
N LYS A 118 -19.46 -2.90 -14.57
CA LYS A 118 -19.37 -4.37 -14.59
C LYS A 118 -17.96 -4.80 -14.22
N CYS A 119 -16.92 -4.25 -14.87
CA CYS A 119 -15.53 -4.58 -14.58
C CYS A 119 -15.19 -4.41 -13.09
N LEU A 120 -15.54 -3.27 -12.49
CA LEU A 120 -15.29 -2.98 -11.07
C LEU A 120 -16.01 -3.96 -10.14
N VAL A 121 -17.27 -4.28 -10.43
CA VAL A 121 -18.03 -5.24 -9.62
C VAL A 121 -17.32 -6.60 -9.57
N PHE A 122 -16.85 -7.10 -10.71
CA PHE A 122 -16.11 -8.36 -10.73
C PHE A 122 -14.74 -8.25 -10.06
N MET A 123 -13.95 -7.20 -10.35
CA MET A 123 -12.63 -7.01 -9.73
C MET A 123 -12.70 -6.94 -8.20
N LEU A 124 -13.66 -6.17 -7.68
CA LEU A 124 -13.82 -5.97 -6.24
C LEU A 124 -14.44 -7.19 -5.55
N ALA A 125 -15.34 -7.92 -6.23
CA ALA A 125 -15.88 -9.18 -5.71
C ALA A 125 -14.79 -10.24 -5.53
N GLU A 126 -13.82 -10.32 -6.43
CA GLU A 126 -12.67 -11.21 -6.30
C GLU A 126 -11.65 -10.77 -5.23
N GLY A 127 -11.98 -9.76 -4.41
CA GLY A 127 -11.17 -9.30 -3.28
C GLY A 127 -10.03 -8.34 -3.66
N ILE A 128 -9.99 -7.81 -4.88
CA ILE A 128 -8.95 -6.85 -5.27
C ILE A 128 -9.17 -5.53 -4.52
N VAL A 129 -8.19 -5.14 -3.70
CA VAL A 129 -8.23 -3.87 -2.96
C VAL A 129 -7.53 -2.77 -3.78
N PRO A 130 -8.19 -1.60 -4.02
CA PRO A 130 -7.55 -0.47 -4.69
C PRO A 130 -6.26 -0.02 -3.99
N SER A 131 -5.19 0.12 -4.75
CA SER A 131 -3.84 0.40 -4.24
C SER A 131 -3.02 1.24 -5.23
N ASN A 132 -1.75 1.50 -4.91
CA ASN A 132 -0.79 2.13 -5.83
C ASN A 132 0.10 1.10 -6.57
N VAL A 133 -0.20 -0.20 -6.49
CA VAL A 133 0.61 -1.25 -7.13
C VAL A 133 -0.25 -2.31 -7.81
N ARG A 134 0.24 -2.87 -8.92
CA ARG A 134 -0.32 -4.06 -9.62
C ARG A 134 -1.84 -3.99 -9.89
N GLU A 135 -2.59 -5.04 -9.52
CA GLU A 135 -4.03 -5.19 -9.78
C GLU A 135 -4.85 -4.14 -9.02
N GLY A 136 -4.42 -3.79 -7.81
CA GLY A 136 -5.03 -2.72 -7.02
C GLY A 136 -4.88 -1.35 -7.69
N TYR A 137 -3.76 -1.11 -8.38
CA TYR A 137 -3.56 0.09 -9.19
C TYR A 137 -4.52 0.13 -10.38
N LEU A 138 -4.67 -0.98 -11.12
CA LEU A 138 -5.61 -1.06 -12.24
C LEU A 138 -7.05 -0.83 -11.78
N THR A 139 -7.43 -1.41 -10.64
CA THR A 139 -8.75 -1.20 -10.03
C THR A 139 -8.98 0.28 -9.71
N ARG A 140 -8.02 0.91 -9.03
CA ARG A 140 -8.03 2.35 -8.72
C ARG A 140 -8.14 3.20 -9.99
N LEU A 141 -7.44 2.84 -11.06
CA LEU A 141 -7.51 3.51 -12.35
C LEU A 141 -8.92 3.46 -12.94
N ILE A 142 -9.55 2.29 -12.94
CA ILE A 142 -10.92 2.14 -13.44
C ILE A 142 -11.92 2.90 -12.56
N ILE A 143 -11.78 2.88 -11.22
CA ILE A 143 -12.62 3.68 -10.31
C ILE A 143 -12.53 5.16 -10.65
N ARG A 144 -11.31 5.71 -10.74
CA ARG A 144 -11.09 7.15 -11.03
C ARG A 144 -11.60 7.54 -12.41
N ARG A 145 -11.36 6.70 -13.41
CA ARG A 145 -11.87 6.91 -14.78
C ARG A 145 -13.40 6.90 -14.81
N THR A 146 -14.03 5.96 -14.11
CA THR A 146 -15.50 5.86 -14.00
C THR A 146 -16.07 7.07 -13.29
N TYR A 147 -15.47 7.48 -12.16
CA TYR A 147 -15.88 8.69 -11.43
C TYR A 147 -15.82 9.95 -12.31
N ARG A 148 -14.81 10.06 -13.16
CA ARG A 148 -14.73 11.17 -14.12
C ARG A 148 -15.88 11.14 -15.13
N LEU A 149 -16.19 9.98 -15.69
CA LEU A 149 -17.26 9.83 -16.68
C LEU A 149 -18.63 10.20 -16.09
N VAL A 150 -18.93 9.76 -14.86
CA VAL A 150 -20.18 10.15 -14.19
C VAL A 150 -20.22 11.64 -13.87
N LYS A 151 -19.08 12.26 -13.52
CA LYS A 151 -18.98 13.71 -13.33
C LYS A 151 -19.21 14.48 -14.64
N THR A 152 -18.69 13.99 -15.77
CA THR A 152 -18.95 14.58 -17.09
C THR A 152 -20.43 14.57 -17.46
N LEU A 153 -21.16 13.54 -17.01
CA LEU A 153 -22.61 13.42 -17.20
C LEU A 153 -23.44 14.07 -16.07
N ALA A 154 -22.80 14.72 -15.08
CA ALA A 154 -23.45 15.30 -13.90
C ALA A 154 -24.32 14.31 -13.09
N ILE A 155 -23.86 13.05 -13.00
CA ILE A 155 -24.54 11.95 -12.27
C ILE A 155 -23.61 11.28 -11.26
N GLU A 156 -22.63 11.99 -10.72
CA GLU A 156 -21.64 11.44 -9.78
C GLU A 156 -22.27 10.80 -8.54
N GLU A 157 -23.38 11.35 -8.04
CA GLU A 157 -24.12 10.83 -6.87
C GLU A 157 -24.88 9.53 -7.20
N LYS A 158 -24.95 9.13 -8.47
CA LYS A 158 -25.62 7.90 -8.94
C LYS A 158 -24.67 6.71 -9.12
N LEU A 159 -23.36 6.90 -8.97
CA LEU A 159 -22.40 5.82 -9.15
C LEU A 159 -22.68 4.60 -8.25
N PRO A 160 -23.01 4.74 -6.94
CA PRO A 160 -23.39 3.61 -6.10
C PRO A 160 -24.62 2.85 -6.62
N ASP A 161 -25.63 3.58 -7.11
CA ASP A 161 -26.84 2.99 -7.70
C ASP A 161 -26.51 2.18 -8.96
N ILE A 162 -25.60 2.68 -9.80
CA ILE A 162 -25.15 2.01 -11.03
C ILE A 162 -24.43 0.69 -10.71
N ILE A 163 -23.55 0.72 -9.71
CA ILE A 163 -22.83 -0.47 -9.24
C ILE A 163 -23.79 -1.50 -8.66
N ASP A 164 -24.75 -1.07 -7.83
CA ASP A 164 -25.79 -1.94 -7.28
C ASP A 164 -26.67 -2.57 -8.38
N MET A 165 -27.01 -1.81 -9.42
CA MET A 165 -27.73 -2.34 -10.59
C MET A 165 -26.93 -3.40 -11.34
N GLN A 166 -25.61 -3.22 -11.48
CA GLN A 166 -24.75 -4.23 -12.08
C GLN A 166 -24.69 -5.49 -11.22
N ILE A 167 -24.48 -5.36 -9.91
CA ILE A 167 -24.50 -6.50 -8.98
C ILE A 167 -25.80 -7.29 -9.11
N LYS A 168 -26.95 -6.61 -9.06
CA LYS A 168 -28.27 -7.24 -9.22
C LYS A 168 -28.41 -7.98 -10.55
N SER A 169 -27.93 -7.37 -11.64
CA SER A 169 -28.04 -7.94 -12.99
C SER A 169 -27.24 -9.23 -13.15
N TRP A 170 -26.03 -9.30 -12.58
CA TRP A 170 -25.13 -10.43 -12.74
C TRP A 170 -25.21 -11.47 -11.60
N SER A 171 -25.79 -11.11 -10.45
CA SER A 171 -25.85 -11.98 -9.26
C SER A 171 -26.59 -13.31 -9.43
N ARG A 172 -27.44 -13.44 -10.46
CA ARG A 172 -28.12 -14.70 -10.77
C ARG A 172 -27.13 -15.80 -11.17
N ASP A 173 -26.18 -15.44 -12.04
CA ASP A 173 -25.17 -16.37 -12.57
C ASP A 173 -23.88 -16.33 -11.74
N PHE A 174 -23.65 -15.21 -11.04
CA PHE A 174 -22.50 -14.99 -10.17
C PHE A 174 -22.95 -14.60 -8.74
N PRO A 175 -23.43 -15.56 -7.92
CA PRO A 175 -23.98 -15.27 -6.59
C PRO A 175 -23.01 -14.53 -5.66
N HIS A 176 -21.71 -14.78 -5.80
CA HIS A 176 -20.66 -14.13 -5.02
C HIS A 176 -20.67 -12.60 -5.12
N LEU A 177 -21.11 -12.03 -6.26
CA LEU A 177 -21.27 -10.59 -6.41
C LEU A 177 -22.27 -10.01 -5.40
N LYS A 178 -23.31 -10.77 -5.05
CA LYS A 178 -24.32 -10.36 -4.07
C LYS A 178 -23.78 -10.47 -2.64
N GLU A 179 -22.98 -11.49 -2.36
CA GLU A 179 -22.32 -11.68 -1.07
C GLU A 179 -21.35 -10.52 -0.78
N MET A 180 -20.59 -10.10 -1.79
CA MET A 180 -19.60 -9.02 -1.70
C MET A 180 -20.20 -7.62 -1.84
N ARG A 181 -21.52 -7.49 -2.01
CA ARG A 181 -22.19 -6.22 -2.37
C ARG A 181 -21.80 -5.07 -1.44
N ASP A 182 -21.92 -5.28 -0.14
CA ASP A 182 -21.72 -4.21 0.83
C ASP A 182 -20.23 -3.81 0.92
N GLU A 183 -19.32 -4.79 0.82
CA GLU A 183 -17.87 -4.55 0.74
C GLU A 183 -17.49 -3.75 -0.52
N ILE A 184 -18.05 -4.12 -1.68
CA ILE A 184 -17.82 -3.42 -2.96
C ILE A 184 -18.24 -1.94 -2.84
N LEU A 185 -19.43 -1.68 -2.27
CA LEU A 185 -19.94 -0.33 -2.11
C LEU A 185 -19.11 0.49 -1.11
N GLU A 186 -18.68 -0.11 -0.01
CA GLU A 186 -17.82 0.56 0.97
C GLU A 186 -16.46 0.94 0.38
N ILE A 187 -15.81 0.03 -0.35
CA ILE A 187 -14.54 0.29 -1.05
C ILE A 187 -14.70 1.46 -2.03
N LEU A 188 -15.77 1.46 -2.82
CA LEU A 188 -16.07 2.51 -3.79
C LEU A 188 -16.24 3.89 -3.14
N LEU A 189 -17.01 3.95 -2.04
CA LEU A 189 -17.23 5.20 -1.30
C LEU A 189 -15.91 5.75 -0.74
N VAL A 190 -15.09 4.89 -0.14
CA VAL A 190 -13.79 5.29 0.39
C VAL A 190 -12.85 5.80 -0.70
N GLU A 191 -12.79 5.14 -1.86
CA GLU A 191 -11.96 5.62 -2.97
C GLU A 191 -12.51 6.89 -3.64
N GLN A 192 -13.82 7.07 -3.70
CA GLN A 192 -14.44 8.31 -4.17
C GLN A 192 -14.03 9.49 -3.28
N ASP A 193 -14.10 9.34 -1.96
CA ASP A 193 -13.72 10.39 -1.02
C ASP A 193 -12.22 10.71 -1.07
N LYS A 194 -11.37 9.69 -1.14
CA LYS A 194 -9.92 9.87 -1.36
C LYS A 194 -9.67 10.64 -2.66
N PHE A 195 -10.35 10.27 -3.74
CA PHE A 195 -10.16 10.91 -5.02
C PHE A 195 -10.63 12.38 -5.01
N LYS A 196 -11.76 12.70 -4.38
CA LYS A 196 -12.21 14.09 -4.15
C LYS A 196 -11.14 14.91 -3.43
N GLN A 197 -10.46 14.34 -2.43
CA GLN A 197 -9.35 15.01 -1.74
C GLN A 197 -8.11 15.17 -2.62
N THR A 198 -7.77 14.14 -3.41
CA THR A 198 -6.67 14.18 -4.38
C THR A 198 -6.87 15.29 -5.40
N LEU A 199 -8.06 15.43 -5.98
CA LEU A 199 -8.38 16.49 -6.93
C LEU A 199 -8.19 17.89 -6.32
N LYS A 200 -8.70 18.11 -5.10
CA LYS A 200 -8.54 19.39 -4.37
C LYS A 200 -7.07 19.76 -4.15
N ARG A 201 -6.22 18.79 -3.79
CA ARG A 201 -4.77 19.02 -3.62
C ARG A 201 -4.08 19.21 -4.97
N GLY A 202 -4.53 18.47 -5.98
CA GLY A 202 -4.01 18.45 -7.33
C GLY A 202 -4.01 19.80 -8.03
N GLU A 203 -5.10 20.56 -7.89
CA GLU A 203 -5.22 21.90 -8.48
C GLU A 203 -4.07 22.83 -8.04
N SER A 204 -3.68 22.77 -6.77
CA SER A 204 -2.57 23.58 -6.25
C SER A 204 -1.20 23.15 -6.79
N LEU A 205 -1.04 21.85 -7.05
CA LEU A 205 0.18 21.29 -7.61
C LEU A 205 0.31 21.62 -9.10
N VAL A 206 -0.76 21.45 -9.88
CA VAL A 206 -0.77 21.81 -11.30
C VAL A 206 -0.45 23.30 -11.47
N LYS A 207 -1.05 24.19 -10.65
CA LYS A 207 -0.72 25.62 -10.64
C LYS A 207 0.78 25.89 -10.50
N ARG A 208 1.45 25.20 -9.58
CA ARG A 208 2.89 25.34 -9.33
C ARG A 208 3.73 24.84 -10.50
N ILE A 209 3.44 23.63 -11.00
CA ILE A 209 4.15 23.04 -12.15
C ILE A 209 3.97 23.94 -13.38
N THR A 210 2.76 24.44 -13.62
CA THR A 210 2.49 25.38 -14.72
C THR A 210 3.30 26.67 -14.55
N GLN A 211 3.42 27.23 -13.35
CA GLN A 211 4.27 28.42 -13.10
C GLN A 211 5.75 28.12 -13.37
N GLU A 212 6.27 26.97 -12.94
CA GLU A 212 7.65 26.54 -13.21
C GLU A 212 7.92 26.34 -14.71
N LEU A 213 6.99 25.72 -15.42
CA LEU A 213 7.09 25.52 -16.87
C LEU A 213 7.05 26.85 -17.63
N LYS A 214 6.22 27.82 -17.19
CA LYS A 214 6.22 29.19 -17.73
C LYS A 214 7.57 29.88 -17.54
N MET A 215 8.19 29.76 -16.36
CA MET A 215 9.53 30.32 -16.12
C MET A 215 10.59 29.69 -17.04
N LYS A 216 10.42 28.42 -17.41
CA LYS A 216 11.31 27.69 -18.33
C LYS A 216 10.95 27.86 -19.82
N ALA A 217 10.00 28.76 -20.15
CA ALA A 217 9.49 28.99 -21.51
C ALA A 217 8.95 27.73 -22.21
N VAL A 218 8.42 26.77 -21.44
CA VAL A 218 7.78 25.55 -21.98
C VAL A 218 6.29 25.80 -22.15
N SER A 219 5.79 25.74 -23.38
CA SER A 219 4.40 26.04 -23.74
C SER A 219 3.44 24.85 -23.62
N GLN A 220 3.97 23.63 -23.43
CA GLN A 220 3.20 22.39 -23.38
C GLN A 220 3.67 21.48 -22.24
N ILE A 221 2.75 20.87 -21.48
CA ILE A 221 3.10 19.84 -20.49
C ILE A 221 3.56 18.56 -21.22
N PRO A 222 4.77 18.05 -20.95
CA PRO A 222 5.25 16.80 -21.56
C PRO A 222 4.42 15.58 -21.15
N THR A 223 4.31 14.59 -22.04
CA THR A 223 3.62 13.32 -21.75
C THR A 223 4.18 12.62 -20.51
N GLU A 224 5.50 12.63 -20.33
CA GLU A 224 6.13 12.00 -19.16
C GLU A 224 5.70 12.69 -17.84
N THR A 225 5.57 14.01 -17.85
CA THR A 225 5.05 14.76 -16.70
C THR A 225 3.58 14.44 -16.43
N LEU A 226 2.76 14.20 -17.46
CA LEU A 226 1.37 13.73 -17.27
C LEU A 226 1.33 12.33 -16.65
N LEU A 227 2.25 11.43 -17.05
CA LEU A 227 2.37 10.09 -16.48
C LEU A 227 2.81 10.17 -15.01
N GLU A 228 3.80 11.01 -14.70
CA GLU A 228 4.26 11.25 -13.33
C GLU A 228 3.16 11.86 -12.46
N LEU A 229 2.41 12.84 -12.96
CA LEU A 229 1.28 13.44 -12.24
C LEU A 229 0.19 12.42 -11.93
N TYR A 230 -0.02 11.45 -12.82
CA TYR A 230 -0.96 10.37 -12.59
C TYR A 230 -0.42 9.35 -11.57
N ASP A 231 0.81 8.87 -11.75
CA ASP A 231 1.43 7.84 -10.91
C ASP A 231 1.73 8.34 -9.49
N SER A 232 2.37 9.51 -9.38
CA SER A 232 2.85 10.06 -8.11
C SER A 232 1.78 10.85 -7.36
N HIS A 233 0.87 11.50 -8.09
CA HIS A 233 -0.10 12.44 -7.50
C HIS A 233 -1.55 12.06 -7.75
N GLY A 234 -1.82 11.01 -8.53
CA GLY A 234 -3.16 10.52 -8.79
C GLY A 234 -4.03 11.45 -9.64
N LEU A 235 -3.42 12.37 -10.40
CA LEU A 235 -4.13 13.37 -11.18
C LEU A 235 -4.41 12.87 -12.61
N PRO A 236 -5.68 12.71 -13.00
CA PRO A 236 -6.03 12.38 -14.39
C PRO A 236 -5.54 13.47 -15.35
N PRO A 237 -5.07 13.10 -16.54
CA PRO A 237 -4.54 14.06 -17.51
C PRO A 237 -5.60 15.08 -17.95
N GLU A 238 -6.89 14.74 -17.88
CA GLU A 238 -7.98 15.66 -18.20
C GLU A 238 -8.16 16.77 -17.15
N VAL A 239 -7.93 16.46 -15.87
CA VAL A 239 -7.97 17.45 -14.77
C VAL A 239 -6.75 18.36 -14.85
N VAL A 240 -5.60 17.77 -15.19
CA VAL A 240 -4.38 18.54 -15.47
C VAL A 240 -4.63 19.48 -16.64
N ARG A 241 -5.25 19.00 -17.73
CA ARG A 241 -5.63 19.82 -18.89
C ARG A 241 -6.55 20.98 -18.51
N GLU A 242 -7.66 20.70 -17.83
CA GLU A 242 -8.62 21.74 -17.39
C GLU A 242 -7.94 22.84 -16.57
N THR A 243 -7.07 22.45 -15.64
CA THR A 243 -6.37 23.41 -14.77
C THR A 243 -5.27 24.17 -15.51
N ALA A 244 -4.51 23.50 -16.37
CA ALA A 244 -3.37 24.07 -17.09
C ALA A 244 -3.80 24.99 -18.25
N GLU A 245 -4.88 24.65 -18.96
CA GLU A 245 -5.42 25.47 -20.05
C GLU A 245 -5.97 26.80 -19.51
N ASN A 246 -6.64 26.79 -18.35
CA ASN A 246 -7.04 28.00 -17.63
C ASN A 246 -5.87 28.92 -17.25
N LEU A 247 -4.66 28.36 -17.20
CA LEU A 247 -3.42 29.07 -16.91
C LEU A 247 -2.60 29.31 -18.18
N GLY A 248 -3.11 29.00 -19.38
CA GLY A 248 -2.46 29.30 -20.65
C GLY A 248 -1.30 28.39 -21.04
N ILE A 249 -1.21 27.17 -20.49
CA ILE A 249 -0.30 26.11 -21.00
C ILE A 249 -1.13 25.05 -21.72
N GLN A 250 -0.66 24.59 -22.88
CA GLN A 250 -1.32 23.54 -23.64
C GLN A 250 -1.06 22.15 -23.03
N VAL A 251 -2.07 21.28 -23.04
CA VAL A 251 -1.94 19.89 -22.61
C VAL A 251 -2.48 18.96 -23.69
N LYS A 252 -1.58 18.19 -24.32
CA LYS A 252 -1.94 17.15 -25.28
C LYS A 252 -1.93 15.80 -24.58
N VAL A 253 -3.10 15.25 -24.28
CA VAL A 253 -3.24 13.92 -23.69
C VAL A 253 -3.08 12.85 -24.77
N PRO A 254 -2.11 11.92 -24.67
CA PRO A 254 -1.99 10.82 -25.62
C PRO A 254 -3.25 9.94 -25.62
N GLU A 255 -3.66 9.45 -26.79
CA GLU A 255 -4.86 8.61 -26.90
C GLU A 255 -4.74 7.28 -26.15
N ASN A 256 -3.53 6.72 -26.11
CA ASN A 256 -3.19 5.51 -25.39
C ASN A 256 -2.72 5.79 -23.94
N PHE A 257 -2.94 6.99 -23.38
CA PHE A 257 -2.41 7.37 -22.06
C PHE A 257 -2.72 6.34 -20.96
N TYR A 258 -3.99 5.97 -20.78
CA TYR A 258 -4.39 4.99 -19.75
C TYR A 258 -3.83 3.58 -20.02
N ARG A 259 -3.58 3.24 -21.28
CA ARG A 259 -2.90 1.99 -21.65
C ARG A 259 -1.42 2.04 -21.30
N MET A 260 -0.72 3.15 -21.59
CA MET A 260 0.68 3.36 -21.20
C MET A 260 0.84 3.26 -19.68
N VAL A 261 -0.09 3.88 -18.96
CA VAL A 261 -0.16 3.81 -17.50
C VAL A 261 -0.34 2.36 -17.04
N ALA A 262 -1.32 1.62 -17.58
CA ALA A 262 -1.54 0.23 -17.21
C ALA A 262 -0.31 -0.66 -17.52
N GLU A 263 0.29 -0.52 -18.70
CA GLU A 263 1.47 -1.31 -19.12
C GLU A 263 2.69 -1.10 -18.21
N ARG A 264 2.86 0.10 -17.61
CA ARG A 264 3.92 0.37 -16.62
C ARG A 264 3.75 -0.42 -15.31
N HIS A 265 2.52 -0.73 -14.91
CA HIS A 265 2.20 -1.37 -13.62
C HIS A 265 1.81 -2.86 -13.72
N VAL A 266 1.72 -3.40 -14.93
CA VAL A 266 1.46 -4.84 -15.20
C VAL A 266 2.73 -5.69 -15.09
N GLN A 267 3.93 -5.11 -15.18
CA GLN A 267 5.16 -5.88 -15.06
C GLN A 267 5.31 -6.44 -13.65
N ALA A 268 5.31 -7.78 -13.55
CA ALA A 268 5.69 -8.45 -12.32
C ALA A 268 7.11 -8.02 -11.93
N PRO A 269 7.37 -7.62 -10.67
CA PRO A 269 8.75 -7.40 -10.27
C PRO A 269 9.53 -8.69 -10.52
N PRO A 270 10.78 -8.60 -11.00
CA PRO A 270 11.64 -9.78 -11.04
C PRO A 270 11.59 -10.42 -9.65
N GLN A 271 11.36 -11.72 -9.59
CA GLN A 271 11.56 -12.46 -8.35
C GLN A 271 12.95 -12.09 -7.88
N ARG A 272 13.05 -11.43 -6.71
CA ARG A 272 14.33 -11.36 -6.01
C ARG A 272 14.66 -12.81 -5.70
N GLU A 273 15.46 -13.44 -6.56
CA GLU A 273 16.20 -14.61 -6.16
C GLU A 273 16.89 -14.20 -4.86
N MET A 274 16.56 -14.89 -3.76
CA MET A 274 17.36 -14.79 -2.54
C MET A 274 18.81 -14.87 -2.98
N GLU A 275 19.69 -14.03 -2.42
CA GLU A 275 21.12 -14.13 -2.63
C GLU A 275 21.55 -15.56 -2.28
N LYS A 276 21.53 -16.44 -3.28
CA LYS A 276 22.00 -17.80 -3.16
C LYS A 276 23.48 -17.66 -2.86
N ILE A 277 23.96 -18.34 -1.84
CA ILE A 277 25.39 -18.42 -1.55
C ILE A 277 26.07 -18.90 -2.84
N GLU A 278 26.77 -17.99 -3.54
CA GLU A 278 27.24 -18.22 -4.90
C GLU A 278 28.01 -19.54 -5.01
N GLY A 279 27.60 -20.36 -5.98
CA GLY A 279 28.25 -21.65 -6.27
C GLY A 279 27.96 -22.79 -5.29
N LEU A 280 27.17 -22.60 -4.23
CA LEU A 280 26.84 -23.69 -3.29
C LEU A 280 25.85 -24.69 -3.89
N GLU A 281 24.86 -24.23 -4.65
CA GLU A 281 23.85 -25.09 -5.31
C GLU A 281 24.49 -26.08 -6.29
N ALA A 282 25.44 -25.62 -7.10
CA ALA A 282 26.18 -26.48 -8.03
C ALA A 282 27.07 -27.52 -7.32
N LYS A 283 27.47 -27.28 -6.06
CA LYS A 283 28.30 -28.20 -5.27
C LYS A 283 27.49 -29.27 -4.54
N VAL A 284 26.17 -29.15 -4.50
CA VAL A 284 25.29 -30.10 -3.79
C VAL A 284 24.24 -30.74 -4.69
N SER A 285 24.07 -30.27 -5.92
CA SER A 285 22.97 -30.67 -6.83
C SER A 285 22.96 -32.15 -7.23
N ASP A 286 24.07 -32.87 -7.09
CA ASP A 286 24.19 -34.31 -7.35
C ASP A 286 23.76 -35.20 -6.16
N LEU A 287 23.45 -34.60 -5.00
CA LEU A 287 22.97 -35.33 -3.82
C LEU A 287 21.47 -35.69 -3.93
N PRO A 288 21.04 -36.78 -3.28
CA PRO A 288 19.62 -37.10 -3.15
C PRO A 288 18.88 -36.01 -2.35
N GLU A 289 17.56 -35.96 -2.52
CA GLU A 289 16.69 -35.06 -1.75
C GLU A 289 16.78 -35.34 -0.24
N THR A 290 16.82 -34.29 0.57
CA THR A 290 16.88 -34.45 2.03
C THR A 290 15.51 -34.89 2.57
N GLN A 291 15.45 -35.97 3.35
CA GLN A 291 14.21 -36.35 4.05
C GLN A 291 13.88 -35.35 5.15
N MET A 292 12.70 -34.72 5.05
CA MET A 292 12.26 -33.60 5.89
C MET A 292 11.42 -34.09 7.08
N LEU A 293 12.07 -34.56 8.14
CA LEU A 293 11.41 -35.18 9.30
C LEU A 293 10.44 -34.24 10.03
N TYR A 294 10.63 -32.92 9.93
CA TYR A 294 9.76 -31.92 10.56
C TYR A 294 8.35 -31.83 9.96
N TYR A 295 8.13 -32.39 8.77
CA TYR A 295 6.78 -32.55 8.21
C TYR A 295 6.09 -33.83 8.67
N GLU A 296 6.85 -34.84 9.11
CA GLU A 296 6.32 -36.06 9.71
C GLU A 296 5.92 -35.81 11.17
N ASP A 297 6.81 -35.18 11.94
CA ASP A 297 6.53 -34.71 13.30
C ASP A 297 7.25 -33.39 13.60
N SER A 298 6.49 -32.30 13.66
CA SER A 298 7.01 -30.97 14.01
C SER A 298 7.52 -30.87 15.47
N TYR A 299 7.18 -31.84 16.33
CA TYR A 299 7.62 -31.90 17.73
C TYR A 299 8.91 -32.71 17.91
N LEU A 300 9.44 -33.33 16.84
CA LEU A 300 10.68 -34.09 16.88
C LEU A 300 11.87 -33.17 17.22
N ARG A 301 12.50 -33.42 18.38
CA ARG A 301 13.58 -32.57 18.92
C ARG A 301 14.96 -33.12 18.62
N GLU A 302 15.07 -34.44 18.60
CA GLU A 302 16.33 -35.17 18.43
C GLU A 302 16.16 -36.21 17.34
N PHE A 303 17.21 -36.40 16.53
CA PHE A 303 17.22 -37.38 15.45
C PHE A 303 18.66 -37.81 15.13
N ASP A 304 18.83 -39.05 14.70
CA ASP A 304 20.10 -39.55 14.18
C ASP A 304 20.10 -39.51 12.66
N THR A 305 21.20 -39.08 12.05
CA THR A 305 21.34 -39.03 10.58
C THR A 305 22.80 -39.22 10.16
N ARG A 306 22.99 -39.53 8.88
CA ARG A 306 24.31 -39.52 8.24
C ARG A 306 24.61 -38.17 7.59
N VAL A 307 25.88 -37.76 7.62
CA VAL A 307 26.41 -36.62 6.86
C VAL A 307 26.69 -37.06 5.42
N LEU A 308 26.07 -36.40 4.45
CA LEU A 308 26.26 -36.69 3.03
C LEU A 308 27.37 -35.87 2.39
N ARG A 309 27.46 -34.59 2.75
CA ARG A 309 28.45 -33.68 2.16
C ARG A 309 28.80 -32.52 3.08
N ILE A 310 30.06 -32.08 2.97
CA ILE A 310 30.56 -30.88 3.65
C ILE A 310 31.17 -29.94 2.62
N VAL A 311 30.74 -28.68 2.62
CA VAL A 311 31.27 -27.64 1.74
C VAL A 311 31.89 -26.52 2.58
N ASN A 312 33.10 -26.10 2.18
CA ASN A 312 33.86 -25.00 2.81
C ASN A 312 34.01 -25.13 4.34
N ASN A 313 34.07 -26.36 4.86
CA ASN A 313 34.18 -26.67 6.28
C ASN A 313 33.19 -25.87 7.18
N LYS A 314 31.96 -25.68 6.67
CA LYS A 314 30.92 -24.89 7.34
C LYS A 314 29.51 -25.37 6.98
N TYR A 315 29.28 -25.69 5.72
CA TYR A 315 28.00 -26.12 5.19
C TYR A 315 27.89 -27.64 5.22
N VAL A 316 26.88 -28.16 5.89
CA VAL A 316 26.69 -29.61 6.08
C VAL A 316 25.35 -30.05 5.51
N VAL A 317 25.37 -31.03 4.62
CA VAL A 317 24.17 -31.68 4.08
C VAL A 317 23.99 -33.03 4.78
N LEU A 318 22.78 -33.27 5.26
CA LEU A 318 22.38 -34.48 5.97
C LEU A 318 21.42 -35.29 5.11
N GLU A 319 21.40 -36.61 5.31
CA GLU A 319 20.44 -37.52 4.66
C GLU A 319 18.99 -37.20 5.06
N LYS A 320 18.76 -37.01 6.35
CA LYS A 320 17.47 -36.62 6.92
C LYS A 320 17.67 -35.57 8.01
N THR A 321 16.70 -34.67 8.17
CA THR A 321 16.81 -33.61 9.17
C THR A 321 15.47 -33.23 9.78
N ALA A 322 15.48 -33.00 11.09
CA ALA A 322 14.36 -32.35 11.77
C ALA A 322 14.50 -30.82 11.77
N PHE A 323 15.63 -30.23 11.37
CA PHE A 323 15.77 -28.77 11.34
C PHE A 323 14.94 -28.14 10.21
N TYR A 324 14.09 -27.17 10.54
CA TYR A 324 13.34 -26.40 9.56
C TYR A 324 14.25 -25.36 8.88
N PRO A 325 14.38 -25.37 7.54
CA PRO A 325 15.08 -24.32 6.83
C PRO A 325 14.26 -23.02 6.80
N GLU A 326 14.91 -21.87 6.70
CA GLU A 326 14.20 -20.59 6.53
C GLU A 326 13.25 -20.63 5.31
N GLY A 327 12.00 -20.20 5.50
CA GLY A 327 10.98 -20.23 4.44
C GLY A 327 9.60 -19.74 4.90
N GLY A 328 8.80 -19.22 3.97
CA GLY A 328 7.42 -18.79 4.27
C GLY A 328 7.31 -17.71 5.36
N GLY A 329 8.36 -16.87 5.48
CA GLY A 329 8.50 -15.86 6.53
C GLY A 329 8.86 -16.42 7.91
N GLN A 330 9.06 -17.73 8.06
CA GLN A 330 9.54 -18.34 9.29
C GLN A 330 11.07 -18.47 9.25
N PRO A 331 11.80 -17.94 10.26
CA PRO A 331 13.25 -18.11 10.38
C PRO A 331 13.66 -19.58 10.52
N ALA A 332 14.91 -19.88 10.14
CA ALA A 332 15.51 -21.19 10.32
C ALA A 332 15.54 -21.63 11.80
N ASP A 333 15.45 -22.94 12.01
CA ASP A 333 15.74 -23.54 13.29
C ASP A 333 17.23 -23.49 13.62
N HIS A 334 17.53 -23.38 14.90
CA HIS A 334 18.89 -23.47 15.43
C HIS A 334 19.00 -24.70 16.32
N GLY A 335 20.21 -25.08 16.69
CA GLY A 335 20.43 -26.18 17.61
C GLY A 335 21.86 -26.67 17.49
N HIS A 336 22.06 -27.98 17.53
CA HIS A 336 23.39 -28.56 17.52
C HIS A 336 23.45 -29.91 16.82
N LEU A 337 24.62 -30.23 16.29
CA LEU A 337 25.00 -31.57 15.87
C LEU A 337 26.05 -32.12 16.81
N GLU A 338 25.85 -33.34 17.30
CA GLU A 338 26.76 -34.08 18.16
C GLU A 338 27.39 -35.25 17.39
N PHE A 339 28.72 -35.32 17.40
CA PHE A 339 29.51 -36.32 16.68
C PHE A 339 30.86 -36.50 17.37
N ALA A 340 31.37 -37.74 17.43
CA ALA A 340 32.67 -38.08 18.02
C ALA A 340 32.95 -37.42 19.39
N GLY A 341 31.94 -37.33 20.27
CA GLY A 341 32.06 -36.70 21.59
C GLY A 341 32.17 -35.16 21.57
N THR A 342 32.03 -34.54 20.41
CA THR A 342 32.07 -33.10 20.18
C THR A 342 30.69 -32.58 19.78
N LYS A 343 30.44 -31.28 20.01
CA LYS A 343 29.20 -30.59 19.69
C LYS A 343 29.48 -29.36 18.83
N SER A 344 28.69 -29.17 17.78
CA SER A 344 28.77 -28.01 16.89
C SER A 344 27.42 -27.29 16.83
N GLU A 345 27.43 -25.97 16.84
CA GLU A 345 26.22 -25.15 16.82
C GLU A 345 25.68 -25.02 15.40
N VAL A 346 24.41 -25.35 15.19
CA VAL A 346 23.67 -25.06 13.95
C VAL A 346 23.08 -23.66 14.11
N VAL A 347 23.64 -22.69 13.36
CA VAL A 347 23.27 -21.27 13.47
C VAL A 347 22.34 -20.79 12.37
N ASP A 348 22.22 -21.55 11.29
CA ASP A 348 21.32 -21.27 10.17
C ASP A 348 21.06 -22.55 9.35
N VAL A 349 19.91 -22.61 8.68
CA VAL A 349 19.49 -23.74 7.86
C VAL A 349 18.75 -23.22 6.63
N GLN A 350 19.24 -23.60 5.45
CA GLN A 350 18.80 -23.05 4.16
C GLN A 350 18.38 -24.18 3.22
N LYS A 351 17.43 -23.91 2.33
CA LYS A 351 16.94 -24.89 1.34
C LYS A 351 17.40 -24.50 -0.07
N LEU A 352 18.11 -25.41 -0.74
CA LEU A 352 18.57 -25.26 -2.13
C LEU A 352 17.92 -26.37 -2.96
N GLY A 353 16.89 -26.02 -3.75
CA GLY A 353 16.04 -27.02 -4.40
C GLY A 353 15.35 -27.90 -3.35
N ASN A 354 15.62 -29.21 -3.37
CA ASN A 354 15.12 -30.17 -2.37
C ASN A 354 16.18 -30.61 -1.36
N ILE A 355 17.32 -29.93 -1.30
CA ILE A 355 18.43 -30.23 -0.39
C ILE A 355 18.44 -29.20 0.74
N ILE A 356 18.62 -29.67 1.97
CA ILE A 356 18.74 -28.82 3.16
C ILE A 356 20.20 -28.72 3.58
N VAL A 357 20.69 -27.48 3.67
CA VAL A 357 22.05 -27.15 4.07
C VAL A 357 22.02 -26.55 5.47
N HIS A 358 22.85 -27.09 6.36
CA HIS A 358 23.02 -26.63 7.73
C HIS A 358 24.32 -25.83 7.83
N VAL A 359 24.25 -24.65 8.42
CA VAL A 359 25.40 -23.77 8.65
C VAL A 359 25.90 -24.00 10.07
N LEU A 360 27.10 -24.57 10.19
CA LEU A 360 27.71 -24.84 11.48
C LEU A 360 28.64 -23.72 11.93
N LYS A 361 28.67 -23.50 13.24
CA LYS A 361 29.65 -22.68 13.96
C LYS A 361 30.35 -23.56 14.98
N GLY A 362 31.59 -23.94 14.67
CA GLY A 362 32.39 -24.83 15.51
C GLY A 362 33.03 -25.96 14.70
N PRO A 363 33.42 -27.06 15.36
CA PRO A 363 33.94 -28.27 14.70
C PRO A 363 32.93 -28.81 13.67
N VAL A 364 33.40 -29.44 12.60
CA VAL A 364 32.56 -30.02 11.55
C VAL A 364 32.80 -31.54 11.52
N PRO A 365 31.74 -32.37 11.35
CA PRO A 365 31.90 -33.82 11.23
C PRO A 365 32.67 -34.20 9.95
N LYS A 366 32.90 -35.49 9.70
CA LYS A 366 33.36 -35.99 8.40
C LYS A 366 32.18 -36.47 7.55
N GLU A 367 32.36 -36.47 6.24
CA GLU A 367 31.39 -37.10 5.33
C GLU A 367 31.28 -38.59 5.66
N GLY A 368 30.05 -39.10 5.74
CA GLY A 368 29.75 -40.47 6.16
C GLY A 368 29.57 -40.67 7.66
N ASP A 369 29.93 -39.70 8.51
CA ASP A 369 29.74 -39.80 9.96
C ASP A 369 28.25 -39.89 10.33
N MET A 370 27.96 -40.68 11.36
CA MET A 370 26.68 -40.64 12.05
C MET A 370 26.70 -39.51 13.08
N VAL A 371 25.68 -38.65 13.01
CA VAL A 371 25.55 -37.48 13.88
C VAL A 371 24.16 -37.45 14.51
N LYS A 372 24.10 -36.98 15.75
CA LYS A 372 22.85 -36.74 16.45
C LYS A 372 22.51 -35.25 16.38
N GLY A 373 21.41 -34.92 15.73
CA GLY A 373 20.90 -33.55 15.65
C GLY A 373 19.92 -33.26 16.78
N THR A 374 20.10 -32.14 17.47
CA THR A 374 19.21 -31.65 18.53
C THR A 374 18.78 -30.22 18.23
N VAL A 375 17.48 -29.99 18.08
CA VAL A 375 16.94 -28.66 17.79
C VAL A 375 16.73 -27.86 19.08
N ASP A 376 17.01 -26.57 19.05
CA ASP A 376 16.59 -25.62 20.09
C ASP A 376 15.05 -25.55 20.14
N TRP A 377 14.48 -26.35 21.04
CA TRP A 377 13.04 -26.44 21.24
C TRP A 377 12.42 -25.12 21.69
N LYS A 378 13.13 -24.30 22.46
CA LYS A 378 12.58 -23.02 22.94
C LYS A 378 12.35 -22.09 21.75
N ARG A 379 13.33 -21.99 20.85
CA ARG A 379 13.22 -21.25 19.58
C ARG A 379 12.10 -21.82 18.72
N ARG A 380 12.13 -23.11 18.43
CA ARG A 380 11.15 -23.76 17.56
C ARG A 380 9.72 -23.58 18.06
N SER A 381 9.47 -23.84 19.34
CA SER A 381 8.14 -23.73 19.93
C SER A 381 7.59 -22.31 19.79
N ILE A 382 8.40 -21.27 20.03
CA ILE A 382 7.98 -19.88 19.79
C ILE A 382 7.61 -19.66 18.33
N LEU A 383 8.46 -20.08 17.37
CA LEU A 383 8.19 -19.90 15.94
C LEU A 383 6.92 -20.64 15.48
N MET A 384 6.68 -21.87 15.95
CA MET A 384 5.46 -22.62 15.68
C MET A 384 4.21 -21.92 16.23
N LYS A 385 4.27 -21.32 17.44
CA LYS A 385 3.16 -20.54 18.01
C LYS A 385 2.88 -19.32 17.17
N GLN A 386 3.92 -18.58 16.81
CA GLN A 386 3.82 -17.37 16.00
C GLN A 386 3.27 -17.68 14.61
N HIS A 387 3.68 -18.80 14.00
CA HIS A 387 3.16 -19.25 12.72
C HIS A 387 1.68 -19.60 12.81
N THR A 388 1.29 -20.45 13.76
CA THR A 388 -0.11 -20.84 13.95
C THR A 388 -0.97 -19.60 14.28
N ALA A 389 -0.46 -18.67 15.09
CA ALA A 389 -1.11 -17.39 15.37
C ALA A 389 -1.28 -16.51 14.12
N THR A 390 -0.37 -16.57 13.13
CA THR A 390 -0.57 -15.89 11.83
C THR A 390 -1.86 -16.34 11.16
N HIS A 391 -2.12 -17.66 11.07
CA HIS A 391 -3.34 -18.20 10.48
C HIS A 391 -4.59 -17.78 11.29
N ILE A 392 -4.48 -17.82 12.62
CA ILE A 392 -5.60 -17.42 13.49
C ILE A 392 -5.95 -15.94 13.32
N ILE A 393 -4.95 -15.06 13.29
CA ILE A 393 -5.14 -13.62 13.09
C ILE A 393 -5.64 -13.34 11.66
N ASN A 394 -5.14 -14.04 10.64
CA ASN A 394 -5.62 -13.87 9.26
C ASN A 394 -7.10 -14.24 9.15
N GLY A 395 -7.49 -15.40 9.69
CA GLY A 395 -8.88 -15.84 9.76
C GLY A 395 -9.79 -14.91 10.60
N ALA A 396 -9.27 -14.30 11.66
CA ALA A 396 -9.99 -13.30 12.46
C ALA A 396 -10.17 -11.98 11.68
N ALA A 397 -9.11 -11.51 11.01
CA ALA A 397 -9.14 -10.29 10.21
C ALA A 397 -10.17 -10.38 9.08
N ARG A 398 -10.23 -11.51 8.37
CA ARG A 398 -11.25 -11.75 7.34
C ARG A 398 -12.68 -11.73 7.87
N ARG A 399 -12.91 -12.26 9.07
CA ARG A 399 -14.24 -12.28 9.70
C ARG A 399 -14.66 -10.90 10.23
N VAL A 400 -13.71 -10.07 10.66
CA VAL A 400 -14.00 -8.72 11.19
C VAL A 400 -14.10 -7.68 10.08
N LEU A 401 -13.20 -7.75 9.10
CA LEU A 401 -13.04 -6.71 8.07
C LEU A 401 -13.76 -7.03 6.77
N GLY A 402 -13.91 -8.31 6.41
CA GLY A 402 -14.50 -8.75 5.15
C GLY A 402 -13.63 -9.73 4.36
N GLN A 403 -14.21 -10.34 3.32
CA GLN A 403 -13.55 -11.39 2.53
C GLN A 403 -12.42 -10.86 1.63
N HIS A 404 -12.40 -9.55 1.34
CA HIS A 404 -11.32 -8.90 0.58
C HIS A 404 -9.94 -8.92 1.27
N VAL A 405 -9.87 -9.33 2.53
CA VAL A 405 -8.61 -9.45 3.26
C VAL A 405 -7.80 -10.64 2.73
N TRP A 406 -6.62 -10.31 2.21
CA TRP A 406 -5.65 -11.24 1.64
C TRP A 406 -4.26 -10.95 2.17
N GLN A 407 -3.50 -12.01 2.49
CA GLN A 407 -2.13 -11.87 2.94
C GLN A 407 -1.24 -11.35 1.80
N CYS A 408 -0.65 -10.18 2.03
CA CYS A 408 0.35 -9.57 1.16
C CYS A 408 1.79 -9.89 1.60
N GLY A 409 1.96 -10.39 2.84
CA GLY A 409 3.25 -10.80 3.38
C GLY A 409 3.16 -11.21 4.85
N ALA A 410 4.13 -12.00 5.31
CA ALA A 410 4.23 -12.36 6.72
C ALA A 410 5.69 -12.58 7.10
N GLN A 411 6.06 -12.24 8.34
CA GLN A 411 7.34 -12.60 8.94
C GLN A 411 7.13 -12.97 10.39
N LYS A 412 7.66 -14.13 10.79
CA LYS A 412 7.63 -14.61 12.17
C LYS A 412 8.93 -14.20 12.86
N GLY A 413 8.83 -13.92 14.15
CA GLY A 413 9.99 -13.59 14.97
C GLY A 413 9.86 -14.15 16.38
N LEU A 414 10.95 -14.09 17.14
CA LEU A 414 10.97 -14.58 18.51
C LEU A 414 10.20 -13.67 19.47
N ASP A 415 10.34 -12.36 19.30
CA ASP A 415 9.67 -11.37 20.15
C ASP A 415 8.34 -10.90 19.56
N ARG A 416 8.34 -10.68 18.24
CA ARG A 416 7.21 -10.14 17.47
C ARG A 416 7.19 -10.70 16.06
N SER A 417 5.99 -10.82 15.53
CA SER A 417 5.68 -11.22 14.16
C SER A 417 4.86 -10.14 13.48
N ARG A 418 4.81 -10.18 12.15
CA ARG A 418 3.99 -9.28 11.33
C ARG A 418 3.19 -10.06 10.31
N LEU A 419 1.97 -9.60 10.06
CA LEU A 419 1.10 -10.04 9.00
C LEU A 419 0.65 -8.80 8.22
N ASP A 420 0.91 -8.77 6.93
CA ASP A 420 0.52 -7.70 6.03
C ASP A 420 -0.72 -8.17 5.28
N ILE A 421 -1.83 -7.44 5.40
CA ILE A 421 -3.11 -7.77 4.78
C ILE A 421 -3.56 -6.69 3.80
N SER A 422 -4.28 -7.08 2.75
CA SER A 422 -4.99 -6.16 1.89
C SER A 422 -6.18 -5.53 2.62
N HIS A 423 -6.21 -4.21 2.69
CA HIS A 423 -7.33 -3.47 3.28
C HIS A 423 -7.36 -2.01 2.79
N PHE A 424 -8.56 -1.50 2.50
CA PHE A 424 -8.73 -0.21 1.80
C PHE A 424 -8.61 1.03 2.72
N ARG A 425 -8.70 0.85 4.05
CA ARG A 425 -8.57 1.92 5.05
C ARG A 425 -7.61 1.56 6.19
N ARG A 426 -7.34 2.50 7.08
CA ARG A 426 -6.56 2.25 8.31
C ARG A 426 -7.43 1.44 9.27
N LEU A 427 -6.82 0.45 9.91
CA LEU A 427 -7.48 -0.27 11.01
C LEU A 427 -7.71 0.68 12.17
N THR A 428 -8.96 0.76 12.62
CA THR A 428 -9.32 1.45 13.85
C THR A 428 -8.88 0.65 15.07
N LEU A 429 -8.79 1.33 16.22
CA LEU A 429 -8.51 0.65 17.48
C LEU A 429 -9.59 -0.41 17.80
N GLU A 430 -10.86 -0.11 17.51
CA GLU A 430 -11.98 -1.02 17.75
C GLU A 430 -11.90 -2.27 16.87
N GLU A 431 -11.65 -2.11 15.56
CA GLU A 431 -11.43 -3.25 14.66
C GLU A 431 -10.24 -4.09 15.11
N THR A 432 -9.13 -3.45 15.48
CA THR A 432 -7.93 -4.14 15.99
C THR A 432 -8.24 -4.95 17.25
N GLN A 433 -9.00 -4.39 18.20
CA GLN A 433 -9.44 -5.07 19.41
C GLN A 433 -10.39 -6.22 19.11
N LYS A 434 -11.32 -6.06 18.15
CA LYS A 434 -12.21 -7.15 17.69
C LYS A 434 -11.42 -8.31 17.08
N ILE A 435 -10.40 -8.03 16.26
CA ILE A 435 -9.52 -9.05 15.68
C ILE A 435 -8.75 -9.77 16.80
N GLU A 436 -8.16 -9.05 17.75
CA GLU A 436 -7.43 -9.63 18.88
C GLU A 436 -8.34 -10.53 19.75
N ALA A 437 -9.54 -10.05 20.09
CA ALA A 437 -10.52 -10.81 20.87
C ALA A 437 -10.95 -12.09 20.14
N LEU A 438 -11.35 -11.97 18.88
CA LEU A 438 -11.81 -13.09 18.06
C LEU A 438 -10.69 -14.13 17.84
N ALA A 439 -9.44 -13.69 17.66
CA ALA A 439 -8.28 -14.56 17.57
C ALA A 439 -8.05 -15.35 18.88
N ASN A 440 -8.14 -14.70 20.05
CA ASN A 440 -7.98 -15.37 21.33
C ASN A 440 -9.18 -16.29 21.66
N GLU A 441 -10.40 -15.97 21.21
CA GLU A 441 -11.51 -16.91 21.29
C GLU A 441 -11.23 -18.19 20.51
N ALA A 442 -10.65 -18.09 19.30
CA ALA A 442 -10.26 -19.26 18.52
C ALA A 442 -9.16 -20.09 19.19
N VAL A 443 -8.22 -19.45 19.90
CA VAL A 443 -7.25 -20.13 20.78
C VAL A 443 -7.98 -20.92 21.86
N MET A 444 -8.93 -20.31 22.57
CA MET A 444 -9.67 -20.95 23.67
C MET A 444 -10.55 -22.12 23.21
N ARG A 445 -10.94 -22.18 21.93
CA ARG A 445 -11.72 -23.28 21.35
C ARG A 445 -10.92 -24.57 21.14
N LYS A 446 -9.59 -24.56 21.28
CA LYS A 446 -8.72 -25.73 21.05
C LYS A 446 -8.99 -26.39 19.68
N ILE A 447 -8.99 -25.58 18.64
CA ILE A 447 -9.28 -26.04 17.28
C ILE A 447 -8.10 -26.91 16.80
N PRO A 448 -8.34 -28.14 16.32
CA PRO A 448 -7.29 -28.97 15.74
C PRO A 448 -6.64 -28.34 14.51
N VAL A 449 -5.32 -28.48 14.40
CA VAL A 449 -4.53 -28.09 13.22
C VAL A 449 -4.04 -29.36 12.53
N GLU A 450 -4.58 -29.61 11.35
CA GLU A 450 -4.35 -30.80 10.55
C GLU A 450 -3.47 -30.45 9.36
N THR A 451 -2.52 -31.33 9.02
CA THR A 451 -1.65 -31.15 7.87
C THR A 451 -1.70 -32.36 6.96
N SER A 452 -1.83 -32.16 5.65
CA SER A 452 -1.87 -33.23 4.67
C SER A 452 -1.22 -32.82 3.35
N TRP A 453 -0.70 -33.79 2.62
CA TRP A 453 -0.28 -33.63 1.24
C TRP A 453 -1.39 -34.10 0.31
N MET A 454 -1.69 -33.31 -0.72
CA MET A 454 -2.71 -33.68 -1.69
C MET A 454 -2.42 -33.10 -3.08
N PRO A 455 -2.97 -33.68 -4.16
CA PRO A 455 -2.88 -33.11 -5.50
C PRO A 455 -3.48 -31.71 -5.57
N ARG A 456 -2.78 -30.78 -6.26
CA ARG A 456 -3.18 -29.37 -6.35
C ARG A 456 -4.63 -29.17 -6.80
N GLY A 457 -5.04 -29.83 -7.88
CA GLY A 457 -6.39 -29.67 -8.41
C GLY A 457 -7.49 -30.18 -7.47
N GLU A 458 -7.18 -31.15 -6.62
CA GLU A 458 -8.12 -31.65 -5.60
C GLU A 458 -8.22 -30.65 -4.43
N ALA A 459 -7.08 -30.10 -3.99
CA ALA A 459 -7.04 -29.04 -2.99
C ALA A 459 -7.85 -27.80 -3.42
N GLU A 460 -7.61 -27.32 -4.64
CA GLU A 460 -8.32 -26.16 -5.23
C GLU A 460 -9.83 -26.40 -5.31
N LYS A 461 -10.24 -27.63 -5.64
CA LYS A 461 -11.67 -28.00 -5.69
C LYS A 461 -12.32 -28.01 -4.30
N LEU A 462 -11.60 -28.46 -3.27
CA LEU A 462 -12.11 -28.59 -1.91
C LEU A 462 -12.15 -27.25 -1.16
N TYR A 463 -11.11 -26.43 -1.33
CA TYR A 463 -10.86 -25.26 -0.48
C TYR A 463 -10.84 -23.93 -1.25
N GLY A 464 -10.94 -23.98 -2.58
CA GLY A 464 -10.84 -22.79 -3.43
C GLY A 464 -9.45 -22.16 -3.40
N PHE A 465 -9.36 -20.93 -3.88
CA PHE A 465 -8.09 -20.21 -3.99
C PHE A 465 -7.61 -19.57 -2.70
N GLN A 466 -8.43 -19.59 -1.62
CA GLN A 466 -7.99 -19.18 -0.28
C GLN A 466 -6.72 -19.93 0.16
N LEU A 467 -6.51 -21.15 -0.35
CA LEU A 467 -5.27 -21.89 -0.18
C LEU A 467 -4.00 -21.05 -0.42
N TYR A 468 -4.05 -20.07 -1.31
CA TYR A 468 -2.88 -19.30 -1.74
C TYR A 468 -2.74 -17.93 -1.07
N GLN A 469 -3.30 -17.75 0.13
CA GLN A 469 -3.04 -16.59 0.98
C GLN A 469 -1.52 -16.39 1.22
N GLY A 470 -0.81 -17.47 1.50
CA GLY A 470 0.67 -17.48 1.62
C GLY A 470 1.45 -17.32 0.31
N GLY A 471 0.78 -17.16 -0.83
CA GLY A 471 1.37 -17.19 -2.17
C GLY A 471 1.22 -18.55 -2.87
N VAL A 472 1.46 -18.57 -4.18
CA VAL A 472 1.33 -19.78 -5.00
C VAL A 472 2.57 -20.67 -4.81
N VAL A 473 2.37 -21.84 -4.23
CA VAL A 473 3.41 -22.86 -4.08
C VAL A 473 3.63 -23.60 -5.40
N PRO A 474 4.87 -23.94 -5.81
CA PRO A 474 5.14 -24.78 -6.98
C PRO A 474 4.92 -26.27 -6.66
N GLY A 475 4.71 -27.11 -7.68
CA GLY A 475 4.59 -28.57 -7.55
C GLY A 475 3.20 -29.14 -7.82
N LYS A 476 3.13 -30.43 -8.16
CA LYS A 476 1.87 -31.15 -8.44
C LYS A 476 1.08 -31.45 -7.17
N GLU A 477 1.78 -31.65 -6.07
CA GLU A 477 1.21 -31.82 -4.73
C GLU A 477 1.47 -30.57 -3.90
N VAL A 478 0.54 -30.27 -3.01
CA VAL A 478 0.59 -29.13 -2.10
C VAL A 478 0.38 -29.61 -0.67
N ARG A 479 1.14 -29.03 0.27
CA ARG A 479 0.93 -29.26 1.69
C ARG A 479 -0.15 -28.32 2.19
N VAL A 480 -1.28 -28.86 2.58
CA VAL A 480 -2.42 -28.12 3.12
C VAL A 480 -2.35 -28.16 4.64
N VAL A 481 -2.46 -26.99 5.26
CA VAL A 481 -2.62 -26.80 6.71
C VAL A 481 -4.03 -26.30 6.94
N LYS A 482 -4.83 -27.07 7.66
CA LYS A 482 -6.24 -26.78 7.95
C LYS A 482 -6.42 -26.63 9.45
N THR A 483 -7.02 -25.53 9.87
CA THR A 483 -7.35 -25.27 11.28
C THR A 483 -8.86 -25.30 11.43
N GLY A 484 -9.44 -26.49 11.62
CA GLY A 484 -10.90 -26.68 11.68
C GLY A 484 -11.66 -26.02 10.52
N ASP A 485 -12.71 -25.28 10.84
CA ASP A 485 -13.46 -24.38 9.95
C ASP A 485 -12.92 -22.93 9.96
N TRP A 486 -11.82 -22.69 10.68
CA TRP A 486 -11.26 -21.37 10.87
C TRP A 486 -10.52 -20.86 9.63
N ASP A 487 -9.56 -21.65 9.16
CA ASP A 487 -8.65 -21.29 8.09
C ASP A 487 -8.06 -22.54 7.39
N VAL A 488 -7.74 -22.39 6.11
CA VAL A 488 -7.09 -23.43 5.29
C VAL A 488 -6.17 -22.79 4.27
N GLU A 489 -4.89 -23.16 4.33
CA GLU A 489 -3.84 -22.57 3.50
C GLU A 489 -2.83 -23.63 3.03
N ALA A 490 -2.28 -23.43 1.82
CA ALA A 490 -1.13 -24.17 1.33
C ALA A 490 0.13 -23.62 2.00
N CYS A 491 0.53 -24.21 3.13
CA CYS A 491 1.61 -23.71 3.96
C CYS A 491 2.70 -24.76 4.18
N ALA A 492 3.95 -24.34 3.97
CA ALA A 492 5.16 -25.12 4.20
C ALA A 492 5.75 -24.91 5.61
N GLY A 493 5.05 -24.18 6.49
CA GLY A 493 5.47 -23.93 7.86
C GLY A 493 5.31 -25.13 8.79
N ILE A 494 5.93 -25.05 9.97
CA ILE A 494 5.64 -25.96 11.09
C ILE A 494 4.65 -25.31 12.05
N HIS A 495 3.69 -26.08 12.54
CA HIS A 495 2.52 -25.59 13.28
C HIS A 495 2.32 -26.33 14.59
N MET A 496 1.61 -25.69 15.52
CA MET A 496 1.08 -26.37 16.71
C MET A 496 0.00 -27.39 16.31
N LYS A 497 -0.24 -28.42 17.13
CA LYS A 497 -1.29 -29.43 16.86
C LYS A 497 -2.69 -28.89 17.08
N ASN A 498 -2.83 -27.88 17.93
CA ASN A 498 -4.10 -27.20 18.14
C ASN A 498 -3.89 -25.75 18.58
N THR A 499 -4.95 -24.94 18.50
CA THR A 499 -4.87 -23.51 18.75
C THR A 499 -4.61 -23.13 20.21
N GLU A 500 -4.93 -23.98 21.19
CA GLU A 500 -4.73 -23.69 22.62
C GLU A 500 -3.24 -23.54 22.96
N GLU A 501 -2.38 -24.25 22.22
CA GLU A 501 -0.93 -24.27 22.45
C GLU A 501 -0.26 -22.93 22.12
N ILE A 502 -0.92 -22.10 21.32
CA ILE A 502 -0.50 -20.72 21.06
C ILE A 502 -0.43 -19.95 22.39
N GLY A 503 -1.42 -20.14 23.26
CA GLY A 503 -1.64 -19.30 24.44
C GLY A 503 -2.12 -17.91 24.05
N PHE A 504 -1.73 -16.89 24.81
CA PHE A 504 -2.19 -15.53 24.59
C PHE A 504 -1.62 -14.90 23.32
N ILE A 505 -2.49 -14.30 22.50
CA ILE A 505 -2.12 -13.48 21.34
C ILE A 505 -2.32 -12.01 21.68
N LYS A 506 -1.29 -11.18 21.43
CA LYS A 506 -1.35 -9.73 21.57
C LYS A 506 -1.03 -9.05 20.25
N ILE A 507 -1.96 -8.24 19.73
CA ILE A 507 -1.67 -7.26 18.69
C ILE A 507 -1.01 -6.05 19.36
N ILE A 508 0.23 -5.77 18.96
CA ILE A 508 1.07 -4.71 19.52
C ILE A 508 0.66 -3.36 18.93
N HIS A 509 0.58 -3.29 17.60
CA HIS A 509 0.11 -2.11 16.87
C HIS A 509 -0.20 -2.49 15.42
N THR A 510 -0.83 -1.55 14.71
CA THR A 510 -1.09 -1.63 13.27
C THR A 510 -0.48 -0.44 12.55
N GLU A 511 0.07 -0.66 11.36
CA GLU A 511 0.63 0.41 10.53
C GLU A 511 0.32 0.18 9.04
N ARG A 512 0.21 1.25 8.26
CA ARG A 512 0.04 1.16 6.80
C ARG A 512 1.41 1.13 6.17
N ILE A 513 1.67 0.10 5.40
CA ILE A 513 2.88 -0.02 4.60
C ILE A 513 2.73 0.80 3.33
N GLN A 514 1.58 0.68 2.69
CA GLN A 514 1.21 1.42 1.50
C GLN A 514 -0.31 1.45 1.35
N ASP A 515 -0.83 2.25 0.44
CA ASP A 515 -2.25 2.21 0.11
C ASP A 515 -2.68 0.78 -0.28
N GLY A 516 -3.78 0.33 0.33
CA GLY A 516 -4.31 -1.01 0.13
C GLY A 516 -3.65 -2.10 0.98
N VAL A 517 -2.61 -1.79 1.78
CA VAL A 517 -1.91 -2.80 2.62
C VAL A 517 -1.68 -2.28 4.05
N GLU A 518 -2.29 -2.96 5.02
CA GLU A 518 -2.12 -2.71 6.45
C GLU A 518 -1.34 -3.86 7.10
N ARG A 519 -0.39 -3.52 7.96
CA ARG A 519 0.42 -4.46 8.74
C ARG A 519 -0.13 -4.55 10.15
N ILE A 520 -0.35 -5.77 10.60
CA ILE A 520 -0.66 -6.14 11.98
C ILE A 520 0.63 -6.68 12.60
N VAL A 521 1.20 -5.97 13.56
CA VAL A 521 2.34 -6.45 14.36
C VAL A 521 1.80 -7.09 15.62
N PHE A 522 2.13 -8.36 15.84
CA PHE A 522 1.58 -9.14 16.95
C PHE A 522 2.66 -10.01 17.60
N SER A 523 2.29 -10.62 18.72
CA SER A 523 3.09 -11.65 19.38
C SER A 523 2.19 -12.71 20.01
N ALA A 524 2.72 -13.91 20.22
CA ALA A 524 2.01 -15.05 20.77
C ALA A 524 2.81 -15.76 21.87
N GLY A 525 2.12 -16.26 22.89
CA GLY A 525 2.71 -17.00 24.01
C GLY A 525 3.47 -16.10 24.99
N LEU A 526 4.60 -16.57 25.54
CA LEU A 526 5.42 -15.80 26.48
C LEU A 526 5.90 -14.44 25.93
N PRO A 527 6.36 -14.33 24.66
CA PRO A 527 6.67 -13.04 24.05
C PRO A 527 5.51 -12.02 24.08
N ALA A 528 4.26 -12.48 23.95
CA ALA A 528 3.09 -11.60 24.06
C ALA A 528 2.92 -11.04 25.49
N LEU A 529 3.12 -11.88 26.51
CA LEU A 529 3.12 -11.43 27.90
C LEU A 529 4.22 -10.39 28.16
N THR A 530 5.43 -10.61 27.64
CA THR A 530 6.53 -9.63 27.73
C THR A 530 6.13 -8.28 27.16
N SER A 531 5.49 -8.26 25.98
CA SER A 531 5.03 -7.00 25.34
C SER A 531 3.99 -6.26 26.19
N VAL A 532 3.08 -6.97 26.85
CA VAL A 532 2.12 -6.37 27.78
C VAL A 532 2.83 -5.80 29.01
N GLN A 533 3.78 -6.53 29.59
CA GLN A 533 4.55 -6.07 30.75
C GLN A 533 5.43 -4.85 30.42
N GLU A 534 5.97 -4.75 29.22
CA GLU A 534 6.68 -3.56 28.75
C GLU A 534 5.77 -2.33 28.67
N SER A 535 4.55 -2.51 28.14
CA SER A 535 3.53 -1.46 28.11
C SER A 535 3.12 -1.04 29.53
N ASP A 536 2.96 -2.00 30.43
CA ASP A 536 2.62 -1.76 31.83
C ASP A 536 3.74 -0.99 32.57
N LYS A 537 5.01 -1.32 32.31
CA LYS A 537 6.17 -0.57 32.82
C LYS A 537 6.17 0.88 32.34
N LEU A 538 5.81 1.14 31.08
CA LEU A 538 5.69 2.50 30.57
C LEU A 538 4.59 3.28 31.29
N LEU A 539 3.42 2.66 31.53
CA LEU A 539 2.34 3.28 32.28
C LEU A 539 2.71 3.55 33.75
N TRP A 540 3.47 2.65 34.39
CA TRP A 540 4.05 2.88 35.72
C TRP A 540 4.98 4.10 35.73
N LYS A 541 5.95 4.17 34.80
CA LYS A 541 6.88 5.31 34.71
C LYS A 541 6.14 6.63 34.46
N LEU A 542 5.11 6.63 33.61
CA LEU A 542 4.28 7.83 33.39
C LEU A 542 3.51 8.24 34.65
N SER A 543 3.02 7.26 35.41
CA SER A 543 2.35 7.49 36.69
C SER A 543 3.27 8.18 37.70
N GLU A 544 4.53 7.75 37.78
CA GLU A 544 5.56 8.39 38.62
C GLU A 544 5.88 9.81 38.14
N VAL A 545 6.15 9.99 36.85
CA VAL A 545 6.51 11.30 36.26
C VAL A 545 5.39 12.33 36.44
N LEU A 546 4.14 11.92 36.24
CA LEU A 546 2.98 12.81 36.36
C LEU A 546 2.45 12.90 37.80
N ASN A 547 3.01 12.12 38.72
CA ASN A 547 2.55 11.95 40.10
C ASN A 547 1.02 11.76 40.17
N ALA A 548 0.51 10.83 39.35
CA ALA A 548 -0.93 10.58 39.23
C ALA A 548 -1.21 9.08 39.09
N PRO A 549 -2.30 8.56 39.68
CA PRO A 549 -2.68 7.16 39.51
C PRO A 549 -3.04 6.87 38.04
N ARG A 550 -2.88 5.62 37.63
CA ARG A 550 -3.03 5.16 36.24
C ARG A 550 -4.35 5.56 35.59
N GLU A 551 -5.44 5.45 36.34
CA GLU A 551 -6.79 5.76 35.90
C GLU A 551 -7.00 7.26 35.62
N LYS A 552 -6.14 8.12 36.20
CA LYS A 552 -6.19 9.57 36.03
C LYS A 552 -5.10 10.11 35.11
N LEU A 553 -4.23 9.25 34.54
CA LEU A 553 -3.09 9.70 33.74
C LEU A 553 -3.48 10.59 32.57
N VAL A 554 -4.50 10.18 31.81
CA VAL A 554 -4.99 10.95 30.65
C VAL A 554 -5.47 12.34 31.09
N LYS A 555 -6.34 12.40 32.10
CA LYS A 555 -6.88 13.66 32.63
C LYS A 555 -5.77 14.57 33.18
N THR A 556 -4.77 14.00 33.88
CA THR A 556 -3.62 14.76 34.38
C THR A 556 -2.76 15.29 33.25
N ALA A 557 -2.48 14.47 32.23
CA ALA A 557 -1.72 14.89 31.05
C ALA A 557 -2.43 16.01 30.29
N GLU A 558 -3.74 15.90 30.05
CA GLU A 558 -4.55 16.94 29.43
C GLU A 558 -4.52 18.25 30.22
N ARG A 559 -4.66 18.17 31.55
CA ARG A 559 -4.56 19.34 32.43
C ARG A 559 -3.19 20.00 32.33
N LEU A 560 -2.11 19.24 32.42
CA LEU A 560 -0.74 19.78 32.35
C LEU A 560 -0.44 20.38 30.96
N VAL A 561 -0.91 19.76 29.87
CA VAL A 561 -0.77 20.32 28.52
C VAL A 561 -1.55 21.64 28.40
N LYS A 562 -2.73 21.72 29.00
CA LYS A 562 -3.52 22.96 29.04
C LYS A 562 -2.81 24.05 29.84
N GLU A 563 -2.38 23.75 31.06
CA GLU A 563 -1.62 24.68 31.93
C GLU A 563 -0.33 25.15 31.24
N TRP A 564 0.40 24.25 30.57
CA TRP A 564 1.60 24.60 29.79
C TRP A 564 1.29 25.55 28.63
N LYS A 565 0.19 25.32 27.88
CA LYS A 565 -0.25 26.23 26.81
C LYS A 565 -0.65 27.60 27.36
N GLU A 566 -1.32 27.65 28.50
CA GLU A 566 -1.73 28.89 29.18
C GLU A 566 -0.51 29.66 29.69
N ALA A 567 0.41 29.00 30.40
CA ALA A 567 1.66 29.59 30.86
C ALA A 567 2.51 30.12 29.70
N ARG A 568 2.56 29.41 28.56
CA ARG A 568 3.27 29.87 27.36
C ARG A 568 2.62 31.11 26.74
N ARG A 569 1.29 31.19 26.71
CA ARG A 569 0.56 32.40 26.26
C ARG A 569 0.81 33.56 27.21
N GLU A 570 0.78 33.31 28.51
CA GLU A 570 1.03 34.33 29.54
C GLU A 570 2.47 34.85 29.49
N LYS A 571 3.46 33.97 29.33
CA LYS A 571 4.86 34.36 29.07
C LYS A 571 4.96 35.31 27.88
N LYS A 572 4.29 35.00 26.76
CA LYS A 572 4.29 35.86 25.57
C LYS A 572 3.64 37.22 25.86
N ARG A 573 2.51 37.23 26.60
CA ARG A 573 1.83 38.47 27.01
C ARG A 573 2.70 39.33 27.91
N LEU A 574 3.38 38.74 28.89
CA LEU A 574 4.31 39.43 29.78
C LEU A 574 5.52 39.99 29.02
N ILE A 575 6.09 39.22 28.07
CA ILE A 575 7.14 39.72 27.17
C ILE A 575 6.66 40.93 26.36
N GLU A 576 5.44 40.89 25.83
CA GLU A 576 4.85 42.03 25.10
C GLU A 576 4.63 43.24 26.01
N GLN A 577 4.17 43.03 27.26
CA GLN A 577 4.03 44.10 28.23
C GLN A 577 5.38 44.72 28.61
N ILE A 578 6.40 43.90 28.90
CA ILE A 578 7.76 44.37 29.22
C ILE A 578 8.33 45.16 28.05
N ALA A 579 8.23 44.66 26.82
CA ALA A 579 8.71 45.34 25.61
C ALA A 579 8.08 46.73 25.42
N VAL A 580 6.82 46.92 25.85
CA VAL A 580 6.10 48.20 25.77
C VAL A 580 6.39 49.10 26.96
N SER A 581 6.52 48.54 28.18
CA SER A 581 6.58 49.29 29.44
C SER A 581 7.99 49.66 29.89
N ASP A 582 9.02 48.95 29.41
CA ASP A 582 10.37 49.16 29.91
C ASP A 582 10.96 50.49 29.40
N ARG A 583 10.79 51.52 30.24
CA ARG A 583 11.35 52.86 30.06
C ARG A 583 12.86 52.91 30.31
N ARG A 584 13.48 51.87 30.90
CA ARG A 584 14.93 51.79 31.13
C ARG A 584 15.69 51.37 29.87
N LEU A 585 14.98 50.90 28.85
CA LEU A 585 15.52 50.69 27.51
C LEU A 585 15.67 52.06 26.81
N GLU A 586 16.59 52.90 27.32
CA GLU A 586 17.02 54.12 26.64
C GLU A 586 17.74 53.70 25.37
N LEU A 587 17.10 53.95 24.23
CA LEU A 587 17.72 53.73 22.93
C LEU A 587 18.81 54.77 22.75
N GLU A 588 20.04 54.30 22.52
CA GLU A 588 21.09 55.16 22.01
C GLU A 588 20.78 55.41 20.53
N VAL A 589 19.98 56.45 20.27
CA VAL A 589 19.63 56.86 18.90
C VAL A 589 20.84 57.58 18.30
N VAL A 590 21.49 56.91 17.36
CA VAL A 590 22.60 57.47 16.59
C VAL A 590 22.03 58.51 15.61
N LYS A 591 22.81 59.56 15.32
CA LYS A 591 22.41 60.63 14.38
C LYS A 591 21.87 60.03 13.08
N PRO A 592 20.80 60.59 12.50
CA PRO A 592 20.21 60.08 11.28
C PRO A 592 21.22 60.14 10.13
N ILE A 593 21.35 59.04 9.40
CA ILE A 593 22.15 58.93 8.18
C ILE A 593 21.16 58.92 7.03
N ASP A 594 21.22 59.94 6.17
CA ASP A 594 20.32 60.09 5.01
C ASP A 594 18.81 59.97 5.34
N GLY A 595 18.43 60.47 6.52
CA GLY A 595 17.06 60.44 7.02
C GLY A 595 16.59 59.10 7.61
N ILE A 596 17.45 58.08 7.68
CA ILE A 596 17.22 56.82 8.39
C ILE A 596 17.82 56.93 9.79
N LYS A 597 17.06 56.53 10.81
CA LYS A 597 17.52 56.54 12.21
C LYS A 597 18.05 55.17 12.60
N PHE A 598 19.18 55.15 13.28
CA PHE A 598 19.75 53.90 13.80
C PHE A 598 19.63 53.87 15.31
N ALA A 599 19.05 52.80 15.84
CA ALA A 599 18.87 52.60 17.26
C ALA A 599 19.62 51.33 17.68
N LYS A 600 20.59 51.46 18.59
CA LYS A 600 21.30 50.31 19.15
C LYS A 600 20.95 50.13 20.62
N GLN A 601 20.93 48.88 21.05
CA GLN A 601 20.70 48.56 22.45
C GLN A 601 21.35 47.24 22.88
N LYS A 602 22.00 47.26 24.05
CA LYS A 602 22.48 46.07 24.73
C LYS A 602 21.40 45.52 25.66
N PHE A 603 21.14 44.21 25.57
CA PHE A 603 20.31 43.46 26.50
C PHE A 603 21.22 42.67 27.46
N GLU A 604 20.99 42.83 28.78
CA GLU A 604 21.76 42.11 29.80
C GLU A 604 21.39 40.62 29.86
N GLN A 605 20.14 40.28 29.57
CA GLN A 605 19.66 38.90 29.46
C GLN A 605 19.37 38.55 28.01
N LEU A 606 19.78 37.34 27.61
CA LEU A 606 19.71 36.85 26.24
C LEU A 606 18.32 36.24 25.96
N ASP A 607 17.29 37.08 25.90
CA ASP A 607 15.93 36.71 25.47
C ASP A 607 15.66 37.27 24.06
N VAL A 608 15.86 36.42 23.05
CA VAL A 608 15.71 36.77 21.64
C VAL A 608 14.28 37.18 21.30
N ASP A 609 13.27 36.55 21.91
CA ASP A 609 11.87 36.89 21.65
C ASP A 609 11.55 38.31 22.16
N LEU A 610 12.07 38.67 23.34
CA LEU A 610 11.96 40.03 23.88
C LEU A 610 12.70 41.05 23.00
N MET A 611 13.90 40.73 22.54
CA MET A 611 14.68 41.60 21.65
C MET A 611 13.94 41.86 20.33
N ILE A 612 13.45 40.81 19.66
CA ILE A 612 12.68 40.91 18.40
C ILE A 612 11.41 41.75 18.62
N LYS A 613 10.67 41.46 19.70
CA LYS A 613 9.42 42.17 20.00
C LYS A 613 9.66 43.64 20.31
N THR A 614 10.66 43.94 21.13
CA THR A 614 11.05 45.32 21.43
C THR A 614 11.47 46.05 20.15
N ALA A 615 12.31 45.44 19.31
CA ALA A 615 12.77 46.06 18.07
C ALA A 615 11.60 46.34 17.12
N SER A 616 10.71 45.37 16.97
CA SER A 616 9.49 45.47 16.16
C SER A 616 8.56 46.60 16.61
N GLU A 617 8.30 46.73 17.92
CA GLU A 617 7.46 47.82 18.44
C GLU A 617 8.10 49.20 18.27
N ARG A 618 9.44 49.29 18.31
CA ARG A 618 10.16 50.55 18.10
C ARG A 618 10.14 50.99 16.63
N VAL A 619 10.41 50.08 15.68
CA VAL A 619 10.34 50.42 14.25
C VAL A 619 8.90 50.66 13.76
N LYS A 620 7.88 50.17 14.47
CA LYS A 620 6.47 50.55 14.21
C LYS A 620 6.18 52.00 14.60
N LYS A 621 6.77 52.48 15.70
CA LYS A 621 6.61 53.88 16.15
C LYS A 621 7.40 54.85 15.28
N ASP A 622 8.51 54.41 14.69
CA ASP A 622 9.31 55.19 13.75
C ASP A 622 9.70 54.31 12.55
N THR A 623 8.95 54.43 11.45
CA THR A 623 9.08 53.58 10.26
C THR A 623 10.40 53.76 9.51
N LYS A 624 11.15 54.83 9.81
CA LYS A 624 12.48 55.12 9.26
C LYS A 624 13.61 54.61 10.16
N MET A 625 13.30 53.86 11.20
CA MET A 625 14.27 53.31 12.14
C MET A 625 14.79 51.94 11.70
N VAL A 626 16.08 51.71 11.93
CA VAL A 626 16.70 50.39 11.97
C VAL A 626 17.15 50.14 13.41
N ALA A 627 16.61 49.09 14.02
CA ALA A 627 16.94 48.69 15.38
C ALA A 627 17.93 47.51 15.36
N VAL A 628 19.08 47.68 16.01
CA VAL A 628 20.11 46.64 16.18
C VAL A 628 20.32 46.37 17.65
N PHE A 629 19.76 45.25 18.10
CA PHE A 629 19.84 44.84 19.49
C PHE A 629 20.82 43.69 19.63
N TYR A 630 21.59 43.70 20.69
CA TYR A 630 22.54 42.63 20.96
C TYR A 630 22.54 42.24 22.43
N GLY A 631 22.77 40.95 22.68
CA GLY A 631 22.88 40.38 24.02
C GLY A 631 23.98 39.33 24.05
N THR A 632 24.67 39.21 25.17
CA THR A 632 25.76 38.26 25.35
C THR A 632 25.55 37.48 26.65
N ASP A 633 25.69 36.16 26.60
CA ASP A 633 25.95 35.34 27.78
C ASP A 633 27.41 34.88 27.77
N GLU A 634 27.85 34.14 28.79
CA GLU A 634 29.25 33.69 28.92
C GLU A 634 29.72 32.80 27.74
N LYS A 635 28.81 32.32 26.87
CA LYS A 635 29.12 31.35 25.80
C LYS A 635 28.77 31.85 24.39
N THR A 636 27.82 32.77 24.26
CA THR A 636 27.23 33.16 22.97
C THR A 636 26.81 34.62 22.94
N ALA A 637 26.96 35.23 21.77
CA ALA A 637 26.40 36.54 21.46
C ALA A 637 25.24 36.38 20.46
N ARG A 638 24.16 37.15 20.65
CA ARG A 638 23.03 37.21 19.73
C ARG A 638 22.79 38.63 19.27
N PHE A 639 22.50 38.76 17.99
CA PHE A 639 22.14 40.01 17.33
C PHE A 639 20.75 39.88 16.72
N VAL A 640 19.95 40.93 16.89
CA VAL A 640 18.63 41.06 16.30
C VAL A 640 18.60 42.38 15.55
N VAL A 641 18.40 42.29 14.25
CA VAL A 641 18.26 43.45 13.36
C VAL A 641 16.84 43.49 12.84
N VAL A 642 16.15 44.61 13.04
CA VAL A 642 14.82 44.85 12.49
C VAL A 642 14.80 46.22 11.83
N ALA A 643 14.35 46.28 10.57
CA ALA A 643 14.19 47.52 9.82
C ALA A 643 12.70 47.88 9.71
N GLY A 644 12.39 49.18 9.89
CA GLY A 644 11.07 49.73 9.65
C GLY A 644 10.70 49.75 8.16
N LYS A 645 9.40 49.86 7.87
CA LYS A 645 8.88 49.74 6.51
C LYS A 645 9.49 50.76 5.53
N ASP A 646 9.61 52.02 5.94
CA ASP A 646 10.19 53.07 5.10
C ASP A 646 11.70 52.87 4.88
N ALA A 647 12.40 52.27 5.86
CA ALA A 647 13.81 51.92 5.70
C ALA A 647 13.99 50.78 4.70
N VAL A 648 13.12 49.76 4.72
CA VAL A 648 13.14 48.66 3.75
C VAL A 648 12.78 49.16 2.34
N GLU A 649 11.79 50.04 2.20
CA GLU A 649 11.44 50.67 0.92
C GLU A 649 12.57 51.51 0.33
N ARG A 650 13.47 52.03 1.18
CA ARG A 650 14.70 52.73 0.78
C ARG A 650 15.89 51.79 0.49
N GLY A 651 15.67 50.48 0.50
CA GLY A 651 16.68 49.48 0.13
C GLY A 651 17.52 48.94 1.29
N ILE A 652 17.12 49.16 2.54
CA ILE A 652 17.83 48.56 3.69
C ILE A 652 17.45 47.07 3.84
N ASP A 653 18.46 46.20 3.78
CA ASP A 653 18.33 44.77 4.05
C ASP A 653 18.83 44.43 5.48
N ALA A 654 17.90 44.05 6.35
CA ALA A 654 18.22 43.65 7.73
C ALA A 654 19.08 42.38 7.81
N GLY A 655 18.97 41.49 6.83
CA GLY A 655 19.75 40.26 6.72
C GLY A 655 21.20 40.51 6.29
N GLU A 656 21.45 41.54 5.48
CA GLU A 656 22.82 41.99 5.18
C GLU A 656 23.48 42.68 6.38
N ILE A 657 22.74 43.49 7.14
CA ILE A 657 23.27 44.15 8.34
C ILE A 657 23.58 43.14 9.46
N ALA A 658 22.84 42.03 9.52
CA ALA A 658 23.05 40.98 10.53
C ALA A 658 24.24 40.06 10.23
N LYS A 659 24.72 40.02 8.98
CA LYS A 659 25.93 39.28 8.57
C LYS A 659 27.16 40.10 8.89
#